data_AF-R7XWP1-F1
#
_entry.id   AF-R7XWP1-F1
#
_cell.length_a   1.000
_cell.length_b   1.000
_cell.length_c   1.000
_cell.angle_alpha   90.00
_cell.angle_beta   90.00
_cell.angle_gamma   90.00
#
_symmetry.space_group_name_H-M   'P 1'
#
loop_
_entity.id
_entity.type
_entity.pdbx_description
1 polymer ?
#
loop_
_entity_poly.entity_id
_entity_poly.type
_entity_poly.pdbx_seq_one_letter_code
_entity_poly.pdbx_strand_id
1 'polypeptide(L)'
;MSLMEALGVLAVPNTSDAAELTAFGDALFARVDKADLDDASEVSAALTVLAPEFASLAEAAARAGDTHAGELFAALAEALPGLQNVMFMDTADVALSSPNFLAAHGKPLAGALAERAEATRTTQGLQAYAYLEVLTRLGLTEATGKFRAMAFMASVTLGDSADLLERLPRLVGLAMDQWREDTLGGVLMTLLEHPDAQADALFELGQQTLRSALEANSVESVMQGLGDARARFAEVEAAEEARDDATIYRAALDVVVAFSAAPTGVQADPVEAVTALSEALGRRAAFSTRTAMGGWASPRRLAEAEWFALANTLRSAVPELGKPAWREPAETLSQVLAAYQAARSVSVISSDGLRVVLEPPVRAAFIAQKGLLEHLRAALAAGDLPEGQVEDAQGLLEAVDAGGAAGGDAVGKVWSSAPALAAALGVDADYEGADVLARAVDDLPEVVAFFNHEAEERARALARSADPVVDSLLGTVADSLANCEDFIGTVREELIEVVTAVLRFAADRVNAGRESWRKDIAYLFPPEKGDPPFGEGFLQKDVYKWLGNSPMRPYTRLEERDVAAGRADVSVTRSHRFVIEVKRELSDASRAALHAAYGGQAAAYSAGGPRVSLVLVLDLTDHSDGVPSLTNSVWVDEVLAGGETRHVITVVVRGNRPTPRQTMTGAVL
;
A
#
# COMPACT_ATOMS: atom_id res chain seq x y z
N MET A 1 27.68 -45.73 28.84
CA MET A 1 28.62 -45.41 27.75
C MET A 1 29.61 -44.43 28.33
N SER A 2 30.86 -44.39 27.84
CA SER A 2 31.75 -43.32 28.33
C SER A 2 31.16 -41.95 28.00
N LEU A 3 31.56 -40.91 28.73
CA LEU A 3 31.08 -39.55 28.50
C LEU A 3 31.25 -39.13 27.02
N MET A 4 32.45 -39.30 26.47
CA MET A 4 32.77 -38.98 25.08
C MET A 4 31.93 -39.79 24.07
N GLU A 5 31.73 -41.09 24.32
CA GLU A 5 30.90 -41.92 23.44
C GLU A 5 29.43 -41.51 23.49
N ALA A 6 28.90 -41.19 24.66
CA ALA A 6 27.49 -40.80 24.81
C ALA A 6 27.18 -39.48 24.10
N LEU A 7 28.07 -38.49 24.24
CA LEU A 7 27.93 -37.17 23.62
C LEU A 7 28.15 -37.23 22.09
N GLY A 8 29.10 -38.05 21.61
CA GLY A 8 29.47 -38.09 20.19
C GLY A 8 28.50 -38.84 19.25
N VAL A 9 27.43 -39.44 19.78
CA VAL A 9 26.49 -40.28 18.99
C VAL A 9 25.35 -39.49 18.36
N LEU A 10 25.01 -38.32 18.91
CA LEU A 10 23.86 -37.52 18.48
C LEU A 10 24.28 -36.06 18.31
N ALA A 11 23.85 -35.42 17.23
CA ALA A 11 24.01 -33.98 17.07
C ALA A 11 22.90 -33.25 17.85
N VAL A 12 23.23 -32.08 18.41
CA VAL A 12 22.26 -31.22 19.09
C VAL A 12 21.13 -30.82 18.11
N PRO A 13 19.85 -30.95 18.50
CA PRO A 13 18.72 -30.54 17.68
C PRO A 13 18.63 -29.01 17.59
N ASN A 14 17.68 -28.49 16.80
CA ASN A 14 17.48 -27.06 16.69
C ASN A 14 17.11 -26.44 18.06
N THR A 15 17.90 -25.48 18.53
CA THR A 15 17.71 -24.83 19.84
C THR A 15 16.43 -24.01 19.96
N SER A 16 15.75 -23.72 18.83
CA SER A 16 14.42 -23.10 18.86
C SER A 16 13.31 -24.05 19.31
N ASP A 17 13.53 -25.37 19.32
CA ASP A 17 12.59 -26.35 19.85
C ASP A 17 13.04 -26.82 21.24
N ALA A 18 12.52 -26.16 22.27
CA ALA A 18 12.85 -26.47 23.65
C ALA A 18 12.46 -27.90 24.05
N ALA A 19 11.42 -28.48 23.45
CA ALA A 19 10.98 -29.83 23.78
C ALA A 19 11.93 -30.89 23.19
N GLU A 20 12.37 -30.71 21.95
CA GLU A 20 13.39 -31.56 21.34
C GLU A 20 14.72 -31.46 22.09
N LEU A 21 15.16 -30.25 22.45
CA LEU A 21 16.41 -30.03 23.20
C LEU A 21 16.36 -30.66 24.60
N THR A 22 15.21 -30.57 25.28
CA THR A 22 14.98 -31.23 26.58
C THR A 22 15.07 -32.74 26.46
N ALA A 23 14.37 -33.33 25.49
CA ALA A 23 14.38 -34.78 25.27
C ALA A 23 15.78 -35.30 24.88
N PHE A 24 16.53 -34.50 24.11
CA PHE A 24 17.91 -34.79 23.74
C PHE A 24 18.82 -34.84 24.99
N GLY A 25 18.77 -33.82 25.85
CA GLY A 25 19.54 -33.79 27.10
C GLY A 25 19.20 -34.97 28.01
N ASP A 26 17.91 -35.33 28.15
CA ASP A 26 17.47 -36.49 28.93
C ASP A 26 18.04 -37.81 28.37
N ALA A 27 18.08 -37.95 27.05
CA ALA A 27 18.65 -39.12 26.38
C ALA A 27 20.17 -39.23 26.60
N LEU A 28 20.91 -38.11 26.56
CA LEU A 28 22.34 -38.08 26.88
C LEU A 28 22.57 -38.46 28.34
N PHE A 29 21.83 -37.83 29.26
CA PHE A 29 21.96 -38.06 30.70
C PHE A 29 21.65 -39.52 31.07
N ALA A 30 20.71 -40.18 30.40
CA ALA A 30 20.40 -41.59 30.62
C ALA A 30 21.51 -42.56 30.14
N ARG A 31 22.38 -42.15 29.21
CA ARG A 31 23.39 -43.01 28.56
C ARG A 31 24.80 -42.87 29.14
N VAL A 32 25.11 -41.70 29.69
CA VAL A 32 26.42 -41.38 30.30
C VAL A 32 26.64 -42.20 31.56
N ASP A 33 27.83 -42.79 31.69
CA ASP A 33 28.33 -43.33 32.96
C ASP A 33 28.59 -42.17 33.93
N LYS A 34 27.95 -42.19 35.10
CA LYS A 34 28.08 -41.10 36.07
C LYS A 34 29.48 -41.01 36.67
N ALA A 35 30.24 -42.11 36.70
CA ALA A 35 31.61 -42.09 37.16
C ALA A 35 32.53 -41.20 36.30
N ASP A 36 32.22 -41.04 35.01
CA ASP A 36 32.99 -40.17 34.11
C ASP A 36 32.73 -38.68 34.38
N LEU A 37 31.65 -38.34 35.09
CA LEU A 37 31.36 -36.94 35.47
C LEU A 37 32.28 -36.46 36.61
N ASP A 38 32.84 -37.39 37.39
CA ASP A 38 33.84 -37.10 38.44
C ASP A 38 35.27 -36.99 37.87
N ASP A 39 35.50 -37.42 36.62
CA ASP A 39 36.81 -37.36 35.99
C ASP A 39 37.01 -36.02 35.26
N ALA A 40 37.79 -35.14 35.87
CA ALA A 40 38.11 -33.82 35.33
C ALA A 40 38.76 -33.87 33.92
N SER A 41 39.48 -34.94 33.58
CA SER A 41 40.07 -35.11 32.25
C SER A 41 39.00 -35.42 31.21
N GLU A 42 38.06 -36.30 31.53
CA GLU A 42 36.94 -36.64 30.65
C GLU A 42 36.01 -35.43 30.46
N VAL A 43 35.70 -34.72 31.54
CA VAL A 43 34.89 -33.48 31.50
C VAL A 43 35.58 -32.40 30.65
N SER A 44 36.88 -32.17 30.84
CA SER A 44 37.63 -31.20 30.04
C SER A 44 37.71 -31.61 28.55
N ALA A 45 37.84 -32.90 28.25
CA ALA A 45 37.84 -33.40 26.88
C ALA A 45 36.47 -33.19 26.22
N ALA A 46 35.39 -33.53 26.92
CA ALA A 46 34.02 -33.31 26.47
C ALA A 46 33.73 -31.83 26.20
N LEU A 47 34.13 -30.93 27.10
CA LEU A 47 33.98 -29.48 26.92
C LEU A 47 34.81 -28.90 25.76
N THR A 48 35.87 -29.58 25.32
CA THR A 48 36.70 -29.09 24.21
C THR A 48 36.15 -29.55 22.86
N VAL A 49 35.57 -30.74 22.81
CA VAL A 49 35.23 -31.42 21.55
C VAL A 49 33.72 -31.46 21.29
N LEU A 50 32.90 -31.49 22.34
CA LEU A 50 31.46 -31.77 22.32
C LEU A 50 30.70 -30.82 23.27
N ALA A 51 31.11 -29.54 23.28
CA ALA A 51 30.61 -28.54 24.21
C ALA A 51 29.08 -28.28 24.13
N PRO A 52 28.44 -28.23 22.94
CA PRO A 52 26.98 -28.10 22.85
C PRO A 52 26.23 -29.27 23.47
N GLU A 53 26.70 -30.50 23.24
CA GLU A 53 26.12 -31.71 23.82
C GLU A 53 26.35 -31.75 25.33
N PHE A 54 27.53 -31.33 25.80
CA PHE A 54 27.85 -31.20 27.21
C PHE A 54 26.92 -30.20 27.92
N ALA A 55 26.62 -29.07 27.29
CA ALA A 55 25.68 -28.09 27.84
C ALA A 55 24.26 -28.67 28.01
N SER A 56 23.80 -29.45 27.03
CA SER A 56 22.50 -30.16 27.12
C SER A 56 22.49 -31.22 28.23
N LEU A 57 23.60 -31.94 28.41
CA LEU A 57 23.78 -32.91 29.49
C LEU A 57 23.74 -32.23 30.86
N ALA A 58 24.42 -31.10 31.03
CA ALA A 58 24.46 -30.37 32.29
C ALA A 58 23.07 -29.86 32.72
N GLU A 59 22.29 -29.32 31.77
CA GLU A 59 20.91 -28.91 32.01
C GLU A 59 19.99 -30.10 32.37
N ALA A 60 20.16 -31.24 31.69
CA ALA A 60 19.41 -32.46 32.04
C ALA A 60 19.77 -33.00 33.43
N ALA A 61 21.06 -32.97 33.80
CA ALA A 61 21.51 -33.32 35.15
C ALA A 61 20.87 -32.42 36.21
N ALA A 62 20.82 -31.11 35.96
CA ALA A 62 20.16 -30.15 36.86
C ALA A 62 18.67 -30.42 37.01
N ARG A 63 17.94 -30.64 35.91
CA ARG A 63 16.51 -30.98 35.94
C ARG A 63 16.23 -32.30 36.67
N ALA A 64 17.13 -33.28 36.56
CA ALA A 64 17.05 -34.55 37.27
C ALA A 64 17.39 -34.44 38.76
N GLY A 65 17.89 -33.29 39.23
CA GLY A 65 18.36 -33.10 40.60
C GLY A 65 19.65 -33.87 40.92
N ASP A 66 20.48 -34.11 39.90
CA ASP A 66 21.74 -34.84 40.04
C ASP A 66 22.80 -34.00 40.77
N THR A 67 23.64 -34.64 41.57
CA THR A 67 24.66 -33.97 42.40
C THR A 67 25.76 -33.31 41.60
N HIS A 68 26.07 -33.78 40.39
CA HIS A 68 27.14 -33.23 39.55
C HIS A 68 26.73 -31.94 38.82
N ALA A 69 25.43 -31.61 38.78
CA ALA A 69 24.90 -30.51 37.97
C ALA A 69 25.61 -29.17 38.21
N GLY A 70 25.91 -28.83 39.47
CA GLY A 70 26.61 -27.59 39.82
C GLY A 70 28.05 -27.54 39.30
N GLU A 71 28.78 -28.65 39.36
CA GLU A 71 30.16 -28.74 38.88
C GLU A 71 30.21 -28.73 37.34
N LEU A 72 29.26 -29.41 36.68
CA LEU A 72 29.12 -29.37 35.22
C LEU A 72 28.82 -27.95 34.72
N PHE A 73 27.92 -27.22 35.38
CA PHE A 73 27.64 -25.83 35.03
C PHE A 73 28.82 -24.89 35.28
N ALA A 74 29.57 -25.09 36.38
CA ALA A 74 30.77 -24.30 36.64
C ALA A 74 31.84 -24.53 35.57
N ALA A 75 32.08 -25.79 35.19
CA ALA A 75 33.03 -26.16 34.14
C ALA A 75 32.60 -25.59 32.77
N LEU A 76 31.30 -25.65 32.44
CA LEU A 76 30.75 -25.04 31.23
C LEU A 76 30.95 -23.51 31.23
N ALA A 77 30.61 -22.83 32.33
CA ALA A 77 30.73 -21.38 32.43
C ALA A 77 32.19 -20.89 32.32
N GLU A 78 33.14 -21.68 32.83
CA GLU A 78 34.57 -21.39 32.72
C GLU A 78 35.10 -21.63 31.29
N ALA A 79 34.69 -22.74 30.66
CA ALA A 79 35.18 -23.12 29.33
C ALA A 79 34.58 -22.28 28.19
N LEU A 80 33.30 -21.91 28.29
CA LEU A 80 32.54 -21.27 27.21
C LEU A 80 33.26 -20.04 26.61
N PRO A 81 33.75 -19.05 27.39
CA PRO A 81 34.44 -17.87 26.83
C PRO A 81 35.81 -18.17 26.21
N GLY A 82 36.31 -19.41 26.30
CA GLY A 82 37.56 -19.86 25.68
C GLY A 82 37.37 -20.67 24.39
N LEU A 83 36.13 -21.01 24.04
CA LEU A 83 35.82 -21.79 22.84
C LEU A 83 36.06 -20.97 21.56
N GLN A 84 36.40 -21.67 20.47
CA GLN A 84 36.58 -21.05 19.15
C GLN A 84 35.24 -20.78 18.48
N ASN A 85 35.12 -19.67 17.74
CA ASN A 85 33.92 -19.13 17.07
C ASN A 85 32.74 -20.09 16.86
N VAL A 86 32.86 -21.15 16.04
CA VAL A 86 31.72 -22.05 15.74
C VAL A 86 31.27 -22.82 16.98
N MET A 87 32.20 -23.50 17.67
CA MET A 87 31.90 -24.21 18.92
C MET A 87 31.38 -23.27 20.00
N PHE A 88 31.90 -22.04 20.05
CA PHE A 88 31.43 -21.01 20.96
C PHE A 88 29.96 -20.68 20.72
N MET A 89 29.57 -20.37 19.48
CA MET A 89 28.19 -20.00 19.15
C MET A 89 27.21 -21.15 19.38
N ASP A 90 27.54 -22.36 18.91
CA ASP A 90 26.66 -23.53 19.10
C ASP A 90 26.47 -23.86 20.58
N THR A 91 27.53 -23.75 21.38
CA THR A 91 27.45 -23.99 22.83
C THR A 91 26.68 -22.88 23.53
N ALA A 92 26.88 -21.62 23.12
CA ALA A 92 26.14 -20.48 23.66
C ALA A 92 24.64 -20.59 23.35
N ASP A 93 24.25 -21.09 22.17
CA ASP A 93 22.85 -21.31 21.82
C ASP A 93 22.15 -22.28 22.78
N VAL A 94 22.82 -23.39 23.13
CA VAL A 94 22.32 -24.36 24.10
C VAL A 94 22.32 -23.78 25.51
N ALA A 95 23.40 -23.13 25.92
CA ALA A 95 23.53 -22.55 27.26
C ALA A 95 22.51 -21.44 27.53
N LEU A 96 22.24 -20.57 26.56
CA LEU A 96 21.20 -19.54 26.65
C LEU A 96 19.78 -20.11 26.64
N SER A 97 19.61 -21.36 26.21
CA SER A 97 18.33 -22.08 26.26
C SER A 97 18.14 -22.87 27.56
N SER A 98 19.11 -22.82 28.48
CA SER A 98 19.19 -23.64 29.70
C SER A 98 18.81 -22.82 30.95
N PRO A 99 17.55 -22.91 31.46
CA PRO A 99 17.10 -22.03 32.55
C PRO A 99 17.88 -22.22 33.85
N ASN A 100 18.29 -23.44 34.18
CA ASN A 100 19.04 -23.72 35.41
C ASN A 100 20.47 -23.18 35.31
N PHE A 101 21.10 -23.32 34.13
CA PHE A 101 22.41 -22.72 33.86
C PHE A 101 22.37 -21.19 34.00
N LEU A 102 21.40 -20.53 33.36
CA LEU A 102 21.28 -19.07 33.43
C LEU A 102 21.01 -18.55 34.84
N ALA A 103 20.19 -19.26 35.62
CA ALA A 103 19.92 -18.90 37.00
C ALA A 103 21.18 -18.95 37.89
N ALA A 104 22.07 -19.91 37.64
CA ALA A 104 23.30 -20.10 38.43
C ALA A 104 24.49 -19.26 37.92
N HIS A 105 24.66 -19.15 36.60
CA HIS A 105 25.89 -18.64 35.97
C HIS A 105 25.68 -17.48 34.98
N GLY A 106 24.45 -17.00 34.76
CA GLY A 106 24.18 -15.90 33.81
C GLY A 106 24.99 -14.64 34.10
N LYS A 107 24.99 -14.16 35.34
CA LYS A 107 25.75 -12.95 35.73
C LYS A 107 27.27 -13.11 35.61
N PRO A 108 27.91 -14.18 36.14
CA PRO A 108 29.33 -14.47 35.90
C PRO A 108 29.67 -14.56 34.41
N LEU A 109 28.85 -15.23 33.62
CA LEU A 109 29.05 -15.38 32.18
C LEU A 109 29.00 -14.01 31.47
N ALA A 110 28.04 -13.14 31.80
CA ALA A 110 27.97 -11.78 31.28
C ALA A 110 29.28 -11.00 31.56
N GLY A 111 29.87 -11.20 32.74
CA GLY A 111 31.15 -10.62 33.11
C GLY A 111 32.29 -11.09 32.20
N ALA A 112 32.44 -12.40 32.08
CA ALA A 112 33.50 -13.02 31.29
C ALA A 112 33.39 -12.67 29.79
N LEU A 113 32.18 -12.69 29.22
CA LEU A 113 31.94 -12.35 27.82
C LEU A 113 32.30 -10.89 27.52
N ALA A 114 31.94 -9.95 28.40
CA ALA A 114 32.26 -8.54 28.22
C ALA A 114 33.79 -8.29 28.27
N GLU A 115 34.49 -8.93 29.20
CA GLU A 115 35.95 -8.83 29.30
C GLU A 115 36.64 -9.41 28.05
N ARG A 116 36.13 -10.53 27.54
CA ARG A 116 36.63 -11.15 26.31
C ARG A 116 36.37 -10.28 25.09
N ALA A 117 35.15 -9.74 24.94
CA ALA A 117 34.80 -8.82 23.86
C ALA A 117 35.74 -7.61 23.82
N GLU A 118 36.01 -7.01 24.98
CA GLU A 118 36.93 -5.86 25.09
C GLU A 118 38.38 -6.25 24.74
N ALA A 119 38.85 -7.41 25.19
CA ALA A 119 40.20 -7.88 24.88
C ALA A 119 40.39 -8.19 23.38
N THR A 120 39.32 -8.59 22.67
CA THR A 120 39.37 -8.98 21.26
C THR A 120 38.96 -7.88 20.28
N ARG A 121 38.39 -6.75 20.74
CA ARG A 121 37.75 -5.73 19.89
C ARG A 121 38.61 -5.17 18.75
N THR A 122 39.92 -5.03 18.95
CA THR A 122 40.83 -4.45 17.95
C THR A 122 41.58 -5.48 17.11
N THR A 123 41.73 -6.72 17.60
CA THR A 123 42.62 -7.73 17.00
C THR A 123 41.90 -8.95 16.44
N GLN A 124 40.69 -9.24 16.92
CA GLN A 124 39.88 -10.39 16.53
C GLN A 124 38.40 -9.96 16.44
N GLY A 125 38.09 -9.06 15.50
CA GLY A 125 36.78 -8.41 15.40
C GLY A 125 35.60 -9.38 15.31
N LEU A 126 35.72 -10.45 14.51
CA LEU A 126 34.68 -11.49 14.40
C LEU A 126 34.39 -12.19 15.75
N GLN A 127 35.44 -12.48 16.53
CA GLN A 127 35.29 -13.12 17.84
C GLN A 127 34.71 -12.13 18.87
N ALA A 128 35.12 -10.85 18.81
CA ALA A 128 34.52 -9.79 19.62
C ALA A 128 33.02 -9.64 19.34
N TYR A 129 32.64 -9.66 18.06
CA TYR A 129 31.25 -9.64 17.63
C TYR A 129 30.47 -10.84 18.18
N ALA A 130 31.02 -12.06 18.08
CA ALA A 130 30.38 -13.26 18.62
C ALA A 130 30.13 -13.15 20.13
N TYR A 131 31.12 -12.70 20.91
CA TYR A 131 30.93 -12.45 22.35
C TYR A 131 29.86 -11.41 22.62
N LEU A 132 29.84 -10.31 21.86
CA LEU A 132 28.85 -9.26 22.00
C LEU A 132 27.44 -9.74 21.63
N GLU A 133 27.29 -10.58 20.60
CA GLU A 133 26.02 -11.17 20.22
C GLU A 133 25.46 -12.04 21.35
N VAL A 134 26.28 -12.96 21.89
CA VAL A 134 25.87 -13.81 23.01
C VAL A 134 25.55 -12.98 24.25
N LEU A 135 26.34 -11.95 24.55
CA LEU A 135 26.09 -11.02 25.65
C LEU A 135 24.78 -10.24 25.48
N THR A 136 24.47 -9.82 24.25
CA THR A 136 23.23 -9.12 23.90
C THR A 136 22.02 -10.03 24.11
N ARG A 137 22.11 -11.29 23.66
CA ARG A 137 21.06 -12.30 23.85
C ARG A 137 20.86 -12.67 25.32
N LEU A 138 21.95 -12.81 26.08
CA LEU A 138 21.90 -12.96 27.54
C LEU A 138 21.18 -11.78 28.21
N GLY A 139 21.37 -10.57 27.67
CA GLY A 139 20.67 -9.35 28.09
C GLY A 139 19.15 -9.40 28.03
N LEU A 140 18.55 -10.35 27.30
CA LEU A 140 17.10 -10.55 27.25
C LEU A 140 16.54 -11.18 28.53
N THR A 141 17.37 -11.95 29.25
CA THR A 141 16.96 -12.68 30.46
C THR A 141 17.75 -12.28 31.70
N GLU A 142 18.90 -11.62 31.54
CA GLU A 142 19.80 -11.19 32.62
C GLU A 142 20.23 -9.73 32.44
N ALA A 143 19.95 -8.90 33.45
CA ALA A 143 20.13 -7.44 33.35
C ALA A 143 21.61 -7.00 33.24
N THR A 144 22.54 -7.71 33.90
CA THR A 144 24.00 -7.45 33.78
C THR A 144 24.47 -7.61 32.33
N GLY A 145 23.96 -8.60 31.60
CA GLY A 145 24.21 -8.82 30.18
C GLY A 145 23.79 -7.61 29.35
N LYS A 146 22.56 -7.12 29.55
CA LYS A 146 22.04 -5.91 28.88
C LYS A 146 22.95 -4.71 29.14
N PHE A 147 23.24 -4.40 30.40
CA PHE A 147 24.06 -3.22 30.75
C PHE A 147 25.48 -3.31 30.21
N ARG A 148 26.10 -4.50 30.22
CA ARG A 148 27.46 -4.68 29.68
C ARG A 148 27.50 -4.61 28.16
N ALA A 149 26.52 -5.20 27.47
CA ALA A 149 26.42 -5.08 26.02
C ALA A 149 26.20 -3.61 25.59
N MET A 150 25.28 -2.88 26.24
CA MET A 150 25.07 -1.46 25.96
C MET A 150 26.33 -0.63 26.23
N ALA A 151 27.03 -0.89 27.34
CA ALA A 151 28.28 -0.19 27.64
C ALA A 151 29.37 -0.46 26.58
N PHE A 152 29.47 -1.70 26.10
CA PHE A 152 30.38 -2.05 25.01
C PHE A 152 30.00 -1.29 23.73
N MET A 153 28.74 -1.41 23.27
CA MET A 153 28.24 -0.75 22.06
C MET A 153 28.43 0.76 22.09
N ALA A 154 28.12 1.40 23.22
CA ALA A 154 28.29 2.84 23.41
C ALA A 154 29.76 3.31 23.46
N SER A 155 30.71 2.39 23.65
CA SER A 155 32.15 2.68 23.68
C SER A 155 32.86 2.42 22.35
N VAL A 156 32.14 1.98 21.32
CA VAL A 156 32.73 1.68 20.01
C VAL A 156 33.22 2.95 19.33
N THR A 157 34.36 2.85 18.64
CA THR A 157 34.96 3.92 17.87
C THR A 157 35.36 3.41 16.49
N LEU A 158 35.57 4.33 15.53
CA LEU A 158 36.06 3.98 14.19
C LEU A 158 37.50 3.40 14.18
N GLY A 159 38.18 3.36 15.34
CA GLY A 159 39.48 2.69 15.49
C GLY A 159 39.39 1.20 15.84
N ASP A 160 38.18 0.65 16.02
CA ASP A 160 37.97 -0.77 16.25
C ASP A 160 38.15 -1.61 14.98
N SER A 161 38.18 -2.93 15.13
CA SER A 161 38.36 -3.84 14.00
C SER A 161 37.26 -3.67 12.94
N ALA A 162 37.63 -3.56 11.66
CA ALA A 162 36.68 -3.44 10.56
C ALA A 162 35.65 -4.60 10.54
N ASP A 163 36.08 -5.84 10.82
CA ASP A 163 35.20 -7.01 10.88
C ASP A 163 34.09 -6.87 11.95
N LEU A 164 34.40 -6.18 13.05
CA LEU A 164 33.44 -5.86 14.11
C LEU A 164 32.51 -4.74 13.67
N LEU A 165 33.08 -3.65 13.13
CA LEU A 165 32.32 -2.46 12.71
C LEU A 165 31.32 -2.78 11.59
N GLU A 166 31.69 -3.61 10.62
CA GLU A 166 30.83 -4.08 9.52
C GLU A 166 29.52 -4.71 10.04
N ARG A 167 29.60 -5.53 11.10
CA ARG A 167 28.47 -6.34 11.58
C ARG A 167 27.68 -5.69 12.72
N LEU A 168 28.30 -4.73 13.40
CA LEU A 168 27.75 -4.10 14.59
C LEU A 168 26.38 -3.43 14.38
N PRO A 169 26.08 -2.75 13.25
CA PRO A 169 24.81 -2.04 13.12
C PRO A 169 23.60 -2.96 13.31
N ARG A 170 23.59 -4.14 12.68
CA ARG A 170 22.49 -5.11 12.80
C ARG A 170 22.27 -5.55 14.25
N LEU A 171 23.35 -5.77 14.98
CA LEU A 171 23.27 -6.17 16.39
C LEU A 171 22.76 -5.02 17.28
N VAL A 172 23.22 -3.78 17.02
CA VAL A 172 22.72 -2.58 17.71
C VAL A 172 21.23 -2.38 17.46
N GLY A 173 20.79 -2.46 16.21
CA GLY A 173 19.37 -2.33 15.86
C GLY A 173 18.51 -3.43 16.51
N LEU A 174 18.96 -4.69 16.48
CA LEU A 174 18.27 -5.80 17.14
C LEU A 174 18.17 -5.58 18.65
N ALA A 175 19.24 -5.07 19.27
CA ALA A 175 19.26 -4.74 20.68
C ALA A 175 18.27 -3.62 21.03
N MET A 176 18.23 -2.54 20.23
CA MET A 176 17.28 -1.43 20.40
C MET A 176 15.83 -1.93 20.31
N ASP A 177 15.53 -2.78 19.33
CA ASP A 177 14.18 -3.35 19.15
C ASP A 177 13.77 -4.25 20.33
N GLN A 178 14.64 -5.17 20.73
CA GLN A 178 14.33 -6.16 21.78
C GLN A 178 14.28 -5.53 23.18
N TRP A 179 15.14 -4.55 23.44
CA TRP A 179 15.19 -3.88 24.74
C TRP A 179 14.30 -2.64 24.84
N ARG A 180 13.71 -2.21 23.71
CA ARG A 180 12.91 -0.98 23.58
C ARG A 180 13.67 0.25 24.09
N GLU A 181 14.86 0.44 23.57
CA GLU A 181 15.81 1.44 24.06
C GLU A 181 16.49 2.15 22.88
N ASP A 182 16.31 3.47 22.78
CA ASP A 182 16.80 4.26 21.64
C ASP A 182 18.14 4.96 21.88
N THR A 183 18.72 4.81 23.07
CA THR A 183 19.98 5.48 23.44
C THR A 183 21.19 5.07 22.58
N LEU A 184 21.09 3.99 21.80
CA LEU A 184 22.16 3.53 20.91
C LEU A 184 22.14 4.18 19.50
N GLY A 185 21.15 5.03 19.18
CA GLY A 185 21.09 5.70 17.88
C GLY A 185 22.35 6.54 17.56
N GLY A 186 23.00 7.09 18.59
CA GLY A 186 24.29 7.77 18.46
C GLY A 186 25.42 6.90 17.91
N VAL A 187 25.40 5.61 18.25
CA VAL A 187 26.38 4.62 17.76
C VAL A 187 26.15 4.38 16.27
N LEU A 188 24.90 4.19 15.85
CA LEU A 188 24.56 4.02 14.42
C LEU A 188 24.97 5.24 13.60
N MET A 189 24.76 6.46 14.11
CA MET A 189 25.22 7.68 13.43
C MET A 189 26.75 7.72 13.25
N THR A 190 27.51 7.22 14.23
CA THR A 190 28.97 7.11 14.10
C THR A 190 29.35 6.05 13.05
N LEU A 191 28.64 4.91 13.01
CA LEU A 191 28.91 3.82 12.07
C LEU A 191 28.60 4.17 10.62
N LEU A 192 27.77 5.20 10.35
CA LEU A 192 27.57 5.73 8.98
C LEU A 192 28.87 6.23 8.34
N GLU A 193 29.87 6.61 9.14
CA GLU A 193 31.18 7.07 8.66
C GLU A 193 32.09 5.90 8.21
N HIS A 194 31.73 4.65 8.53
CA HIS A 194 32.48 3.47 8.12
C HIS A 194 31.88 2.86 6.84
N PRO A 195 32.62 2.76 5.72
CA PRO A 195 32.09 2.32 4.43
C PRO A 195 31.35 0.98 4.49
N ASP A 196 31.94 -0.03 5.13
CA ASP A 196 31.37 -1.39 5.17
C ASP A 196 30.22 -1.53 6.18
N ALA A 197 29.99 -0.52 7.04
CA ALA A 197 28.90 -0.52 8.02
C ALA A 197 27.76 0.43 7.62
N GLN A 198 27.98 1.29 6.62
CA GLN A 198 27.11 2.40 6.29
C GLN A 198 25.70 1.97 5.93
N ALA A 199 25.55 1.00 5.02
CA ALA A 199 24.24 0.56 4.54
C ALA A 199 23.40 -0.07 5.67
N ASP A 200 24.04 -0.89 6.53
CA ASP A 200 23.37 -1.50 7.68
C ASP A 200 23.07 -0.47 8.78
N ALA A 201 23.94 0.50 9.03
CA ALA A 201 23.67 1.59 9.97
C ALA A 201 22.50 2.47 9.51
N LEU A 202 22.44 2.77 8.21
CA LEU A 202 21.35 3.54 7.61
C LEU A 202 20.02 2.78 7.70
N PHE A 203 20.03 1.48 7.41
CA PHE A 203 18.86 0.61 7.55
C PHE A 203 18.31 0.63 8.98
N GLU A 204 19.18 0.47 9.99
CA GLU A 204 18.76 0.43 11.39
C GLU A 204 18.30 1.79 11.92
N LEU A 205 18.85 2.91 11.42
CA LEU A 205 18.30 4.25 11.67
C LEU A 205 16.92 4.44 11.02
N GLY A 206 16.69 3.81 9.86
CA GLY A 206 15.36 3.71 9.24
C GLY A 206 14.36 3.00 10.14
N GLN A 207 14.75 1.84 10.69
CA GLN A 207 13.93 1.09 11.65
C GLN A 207 13.63 1.89 12.93
N GLN A 208 14.63 2.58 13.49
CA GLN A 208 14.44 3.46 14.65
C GLN A 208 13.41 4.57 14.33
N THR A 209 13.54 5.21 13.17
CA THR A 209 12.63 6.29 12.76
C THR A 209 11.22 5.79 12.54
N LEU A 210 11.07 4.63 11.90
CA LEU A 210 9.77 3.97 11.74
C LEU A 210 9.12 3.74 13.10
N ARG A 211 9.88 3.22 14.07
CA ARG A 211 9.38 3.01 15.43
C ARG A 211 8.92 4.31 16.08
N SER A 212 9.75 5.36 16.06
CA SER A 212 9.38 6.67 16.61
C SER A 212 8.15 7.27 15.94
N ALA A 213 7.97 7.03 14.63
CA ALA A 213 6.77 7.44 13.90
C ALA A 213 5.52 6.70 14.39
N LEU A 214 5.63 5.39 14.65
CA LEU A 214 4.53 4.56 15.15
C LEU A 214 4.13 4.87 16.60
N GLU A 215 5.03 5.45 17.38
CA GLU A 215 4.77 5.92 18.75
C GLU A 215 4.20 7.36 18.79
N ALA A 216 4.19 8.08 17.67
CA ALA A 216 3.64 9.42 17.59
C ALA A 216 2.10 9.42 17.64
N ASN A 217 1.53 10.55 18.07
CA ASN A 217 0.09 10.67 18.37
C ASN A 217 -0.66 11.68 17.47
N SER A 218 -0.01 12.18 16.42
CA SER A 218 -0.58 13.14 15.46
C SER A 218 -0.34 12.67 14.02
N VAL A 219 -1.30 12.89 13.13
CA VAL A 219 -1.19 12.52 11.70
C VAL A 219 0.07 13.11 11.08
N GLU A 220 0.32 14.41 11.28
CA GLU A 220 1.53 15.10 10.80
C GLU A 220 2.82 14.40 11.21
N SER A 221 3.06 14.22 12.52
CA SER A 221 4.28 13.58 13.03
C SER A 221 4.44 12.14 12.56
N VAL A 222 3.34 11.37 12.48
CA VAL A 222 3.39 9.99 11.98
C VAL A 222 3.77 10.02 10.49
N MET A 223 3.07 10.78 9.65
CA MET A 223 3.32 10.83 8.20
C MET A 223 4.72 11.36 7.87
N GLN A 224 5.21 12.38 8.58
CA GLN A 224 6.59 12.86 8.43
C GLN A 224 7.58 11.75 8.77
N GLY A 225 7.41 11.07 9.92
CA GLY A 225 8.28 9.98 10.33
C GLY A 225 8.24 8.77 9.38
N LEU A 226 7.08 8.41 8.84
CA LEU A 226 6.94 7.37 7.82
C LEU A 226 7.66 7.77 6.52
N GLY A 227 7.55 9.04 6.11
CA GLY A 227 8.26 9.61 4.97
C GLY A 227 9.79 9.57 5.14
N ASP A 228 10.28 9.95 6.32
CA ASP A 228 11.71 9.93 6.66
C ASP A 228 12.26 8.50 6.72
N ALA A 229 11.51 7.56 7.29
CA ALA A 229 11.87 6.14 7.30
C ALA A 229 11.93 5.57 5.89
N ARG A 230 10.91 5.85 5.07
CA ARG A 230 10.84 5.46 3.66
C ARG A 230 12.04 5.98 2.86
N ALA A 231 12.41 7.26 3.05
CA ALA A 231 13.55 7.87 2.37
C ALA A 231 14.87 7.15 2.71
N ARG A 232 15.09 6.82 3.99
CA ARG A 232 16.26 6.05 4.41
C ARG A 232 16.32 4.66 3.80
N PHE A 233 15.20 3.93 3.75
CA PHE A 233 15.17 2.61 3.10
C PHE A 233 15.46 2.70 1.60
N ALA A 234 14.95 3.73 0.91
CA ALA A 234 15.27 3.96 -0.49
C ALA A 234 16.76 4.30 -0.70
N GLU A 235 17.38 5.02 0.23
CA GLU A 235 18.83 5.30 0.19
C GLU A 235 19.66 4.03 0.40
N VAL A 236 19.24 3.09 1.26
CA VAL A 236 19.86 1.76 1.40
C VAL A 236 19.79 0.97 0.08
N GLU A 237 18.63 0.94 -0.58
CA GLU A 237 18.47 0.28 -1.89
C GLU A 237 19.37 0.90 -2.97
N ALA A 238 19.59 2.21 -2.93
CA ALA A 238 20.45 2.90 -3.88
C ALA A 238 21.95 2.66 -3.60
N ALA A 239 22.31 2.42 -2.34
CA ALA A 239 23.70 2.23 -1.92
C ALA A 239 24.19 0.79 -2.15
N GLU A 240 23.32 -0.22 -2.01
CA GLU A 240 23.70 -1.63 -2.06
C GLU A 240 22.67 -2.47 -2.84
N GLU A 241 23.15 -3.31 -3.76
CA GLU A 241 22.28 -4.21 -4.53
C GLU A 241 21.68 -5.31 -3.62
N ALA A 242 20.51 -5.84 -4.00
CA ALA A 242 19.87 -6.98 -3.34
C ALA A 242 19.49 -6.76 -1.85
N ARG A 243 19.24 -5.52 -1.45
CA ARG A 243 18.68 -5.14 -0.14
C ARG A 243 17.17 -5.37 -0.06
N ASP A 244 16.77 -6.64 -0.20
CA ASP A 244 15.37 -7.06 -0.08
C ASP A 244 14.75 -6.67 1.28
N ASP A 245 15.58 -6.54 2.32
CA ASP A 245 15.17 -6.01 3.62
C ASP A 245 14.66 -4.57 3.56
N ALA A 246 15.41 -3.67 2.95
CA ALA A 246 15.00 -2.29 2.74
C ALA A 246 13.77 -2.18 1.81
N THR A 247 13.72 -3.00 0.75
CA THR A 247 12.58 -3.04 -0.18
C THR A 247 11.27 -3.38 0.49
N ILE A 248 11.28 -4.33 1.42
CA ILE A 248 10.08 -4.72 2.16
C ILE A 248 9.48 -3.51 2.90
N TYR A 249 10.30 -2.80 3.67
CA TYR A 249 9.80 -1.67 4.45
C TYR A 249 9.43 -0.47 3.57
N ARG A 250 10.28 -0.09 2.60
CA ARG A 250 9.97 1.02 1.68
C ARG A 250 8.65 0.78 0.95
N ALA A 251 8.47 -0.39 0.34
CA ALA A 251 7.29 -0.71 -0.43
C ALA A 251 6.02 -0.82 0.43
N ALA A 252 6.13 -1.35 1.66
CA ALA A 252 5.00 -1.33 2.58
C ALA A 252 4.59 0.11 2.97
N LEU A 253 5.56 0.99 3.21
CA LEU A 253 5.32 2.40 3.50
C LEU A 253 4.73 3.17 2.30
N ASP A 254 5.14 2.85 1.07
CA ASP A 254 4.49 3.38 -0.14
C ASP A 254 2.99 3.07 -0.18
N VAL A 255 2.60 1.85 0.20
CA VAL A 255 1.18 1.45 0.25
C VAL A 255 0.43 2.21 1.34
N VAL A 256 1.03 2.41 2.52
CA VAL A 256 0.43 3.20 3.61
C VAL A 256 0.20 4.65 3.18
N VAL A 257 1.20 5.26 2.53
CA VAL A 257 1.09 6.63 2.00
C VAL A 257 0.01 6.70 0.93
N ALA A 258 0.00 5.77 -0.03
CA ALA A 258 -1.04 5.71 -1.07
C ALA A 258 -2.45 5.54 -0.47
N PHE A 259 -2.60 4.71 0.57
CA PHE A 259 -3.87 4.53 1.26
C PHE A 259 -4.33 5.80 1.98
N SER A 260 -3.42 6.53 2.63
CA SER A 260 -3.74 7.80 3.29
C SER A 260 -4.28 8.86 2.33
N ALA A 261 -3.82 8.84 1.07
CA ALA A 261 -4.26 9.74 0.01
C ALA A 261 -5.48 9.24 -0.77
N ALA A 262 -5.91 7.98 -0.60
CA ALA A 262 -6.99 7.39 -1.39
C ALA A 262 -8.33 8.19 -1.41
N PRO A 263 -8.78 8.82 -0.30
CA PRO A 263 -10.03 9.60 -0.30
C PRO A 263 -9.99 10.86 -1.17
N THR A 264 -8.80 11.40 -1.48
CA THR A 264 -8.66 12.64 -2.25
C THR A 264 -8.65 12.40 -3.77
N GLY A 265 -8.70 11.13 -4.21
CA GLY A 265 -8.71 10.77 -5.63
C GLY A 265 -7.35 10.92 -6.33
N VAL A 266 -6.28 11.26 -5.59
CA VAL A 266 -4.91 11.29 -6.10
C VAL A 266 -4.40 9.85 -6.20
N GLN A 267 -4.37 9.31 -7.41
CA GLN A 267 -3.97 7.93 -7.70
C GLN A 267 -2.44 7.78 -7.62
N ALA A 268 -1.91 7.45 -6.45
CA ALA A 268 -0.73 6.60 -6.40
C ALA A 268 -1.23 5.14 -6.46
N ASP A 269 -0.99 4.44 -7.57
CA ASP A 269 -1.37 3.02 -7.68
C ASP A 269 -0.48 2.15 -6.78
N PRO A 270 -1.02 1.49 -5.73
CA PRO A 270 -0.23 0.66 -4.83
C PRO A 270 0.25 -0.66 -5.49
N VAL A 271 -0.17 -0.99 -6.72
CA VAL A 271 0.16 -2.26 -7.40
C VAL A 271 1.67 -2.45 -7.56
N GLU A 272 2.42 -1.43 -7.98
CA GLU A 272 3.87 -1.53 -8.15
C GLU A 272 4.56 -1.80 -6.81
N ALA A 273 4.17 -1.08 -5.76
CA ALA A 273 4.71 -1.25 -4.42
C ALA A 273 4.43 -2.66 -3.87
N VAL A 274 3.20 -3.16 -4.01
CA VAL A 274 2.86 -4.52 -3.55
C VAL A 274 3.59 -5.60 -4.36
N THR A 275 3.82 -5.37 -5.66
CA THR A 275 4.60 -6.29 -6.49
C THR A 275 6.04 -6.34 -6.00
N ALA A 276 6.68 -5.19 -5.82
CA ALA A 276 8.05 -5.10 -5.29
C ALA A 276 8.18 -5.76 -3.91
N LEU A 277 7.20 -5.53 -3.03
CA LEU A 277 7.12 -6.14 -1.70
C LEU A 277 7.02 -7.67 -1.76
N SER A 278 6.12 -8.19 -2.60
CA SER A 278 5.92 -9.64 -2.77
C SER A 278 7.17 -10.32 -3.33
N GLU A 279 7.84 -9.69 -4.29
CA GLU A 279 9.07 -10.23 -4.87
C GLU A 279 10.23 -10.24 -3.86
N ALA A 280 10.41 -9.14 -3.10
CA ALA A 280 11.44 -9.04 -2.08
C ALA A 280 11.25 -10.09 -0.96
N LEU A 281 10.02 -10.30 -0.50
CA LEU A 281 9.70 -11.38 0.45
C LEU A 281 10.00 -12.76 -0.13
N GLY A 282 9.63 -13.00 -1.39
CA GLY A 282 9.89 -14.26 -2.08
C GLY A 282 11.39 -14.57 -2.17
N ARG A 283 12.20 -13.58 -2.57
CA ARG A 283 13.67 -13.70 -2.61
C ARG A 283 14.23 -13.93 -1.21
N ARG A 284 13.82 -13.13 -0.23
CA ARG A 284 14.32 -13.24 1.15
C ARG A 284 13.95 -14.57 1.82
N ALA A 285 12.75 -15.10 1.59
CA ALA A 285 12.36 -16.43 2.05
C ALA A 285 13.23 -17.53 1.42
N ALA A 286 13.59 -17.41 0.14
CA ALA A 286 14.48 -18.35 -0.54
C ALA A 286 15.91 -18.32 0.04
N PHE A 287 16.43 -17.15 0.41
CA PHE A 287 17.77 -16.99 1.01
C PHE A 287 17.83 -17.32 2.50
N SER A 288 16.75 -17.10 3.25
CA SER A 288 16.67 -17.35 4.71
C SER A 288 16.74 -18.85 5.07
N THR A 289 16.58 -19.74 4.10
CA THR A 289 16.79 -21.19 4.29
C THR A 289 18.25 -21.57 4.58
N ARG A 290 19.21 -20.62 4.52
CA ARG A 290 20.65 -20.90 4.65
C ARG A 290 21.40 -20.14 5.74
N THR A 291 20.81 -19.13 6.38
CA THR A 291 21.51 -18.28 7.36
C THR A 291 20.56 -17.84 8.47
N ALA A 292 20.27 -18.74 9.41
CA ALA A 292 19.49 -18.40 10.58
C ALA A 292 20.36 -17.61 11.57
N MET A 293 20.30 -16.27 11.57
CA MET A 293 20.30 -15.58 12.87
C MET A 293 19.12 -16.22 13.62
N GLY A 294 19.42 -16.95 14.70
CA GLY A 294 18.54 -17.96 15.32
C GLY A 294 17.15 -17.45 15.76
N GLY A 295 16.47 -18.21 16.62
CA GLY A 295 15.09 -17.89 17.06
C GLY A 295 14.91 -16.47 17.61
N TRP A 296 15.97 -15.84 18.14
CA TRP A 296 15.92 -14.50 18.73
C TRP A 296 15.71 -13.35 17.71
N ALA A 297 16.08 -13.54 16.43
CA ALA A 297 15.77 -12.59 15.36
C ALA A 297 14.37 -12.80 14.74
N SER A 298 13.61 -13.80 15.22
CA SER A 298 12.27 -14.13 14.72
C SER A 298 11.27 -12.96 14.75
N PRO A 299 11.25 -12.07 15.76
CA PRO A 299 10.31 -10.94 15.78
C PRO A 299 10.42 -10.03 14.56
N ARG A 300 11.61 -9.85 13.97
CA ARG A 300 11.77 -9.05 12.74
C ARG A 300 11.19 -9.74 11.51
N ARG A 301 11.33 -11.06 11.41
CA ARG A 301 10.71 -11.83 10.30
C ARG A 301 9.19 -11.83 10.41
N LEU A 302 8.65 -11.87 11.64
CA LEU A 302 7.23 -11.71 11.88
C LEU A 302 6.77 -10.30 11.49
N ALA A 303 7.51 -9.26 11.86
CA ALA A 303 7.23 -7.88 11.48
C ALA A 303 7.13 -7.72 9.94
N GLU A 304 8.07 -8.29 9.18
CA GLU A 304 8.05 -8.25 7.72
C GLU A 304 6.80 -8.92 7.12
N ALA A 305 6.38 -10.05 7.69
CA ALA A 305 5.15 -10.73 7.28
C ALA A 305 3.89 -9.94 7.65
N GLU A 306 3.88 -9.26 8.80
CA GLU A 306 2.79 -8.38 9.23
C GLU A 306 2.67 -7.15 8.31
N TRP A 307 3.80 -6.54 7.93
CA TRP A 307 3.83 -5.44 6.95
C TRP A 307 3.29 -5.86 5.59
N PHE A 308 3.61 -7.09 5.15
CA PHE A 308 3.03 -7.67 3.94
C PHE A 308 1.52 -7.88 4.03
N ALA A 309 1.04 -8.44 5.14
CA ALA A 309 -0.37 -8.66 5.37
C ALA A 309 -1.12 -7.32 5.37
N LEU A 310 -0.58 -6.30 6.07
CA LEU A 310 -1.11 -4.95 6.06
C LEU A 310 -1.16 -4.37 4.64
N ALA A 311 -0.05 -4.38 3.90
CA ALA A 311 0.02 -3.83 2.56
C ALA A 311 -0.98 -4.49 1.59
N ASN A 312 -1.17 -5.81 1.66
CA ASN A 312 -2.18 -6.49 0.85
C ASN A 312 -3.61 -6.08 1.21
N THR A 313 -3.91 -5.97 2.51
CA THR A 313 -5.21 -5.52 3.00
C THR A 313 -5.50 -4.09 2.54
N LEU A 314 -4.53 -3.18 2.68
CA LEU A 314 -4.66 -1.79 2.24
C LEU A 314 -4.86 -1.70 0.73
N ARG A 315 -4.04 -2.41 -0.06
CA ARG A 315 -4.14 -2.44 -1.54
C ARG A 315 -5.54 -2.82 -2.01
N SER A 316 -6.16 -3.82 -1.39
CA SER A 316 -7.51 -4.25 -1.76
C SER A 316 -8.58 -3.21 -1.42
N ALA A 317 -8.37 -2.39 -0.38
CA ALA A 317 -9.30 -1.35 0.04
C ALA A 317 -9.15 -0.02 -0.73
N VAL A 318 -7.93 0.37 -1.15
CA VAL A 318 -7.66 1.62 -1.89
C VAL A 318 -8.63 1.90 -3.05
N PRO A 319 -8.84 0.98 -4.02
CA PRO A 319 -9.72 1.25 -5.16
C PRO A 319 -11.19 1.31 -4.76
N GLU A 320 -11.57 0.72 -3.63
CA GLU A 320 -12.97 0.62 -3.18
C GLU A 320 -13.41 1.85 -2.38
N LEU A 321 -12.50 2.50 -1.65
CA LEU A 321 -12.78 3.70 -0.84
C LEU A 321 -13.13 4.93 -1.71
N GLY A 322 -12.61 5.00 -2.93
CA GLY A 322 -12.95 6.06 -3.89
C GLY A 322 -14.29 5.87 -4.61
N LYS A 323 -14.98 4.73 -4.43
CA LYS A 323 -16.21 4.43 -5.17
C LYS A 323 -17.44 5.00 -4.47
N PRO A 324 -18.46 5.46 -5.24
CA PRO A 324 -19.70 5.98 -4.66
C PRO A 324 -20.60 4.90 -4.04
N ALA A 325 -20.47 3.65 -4.49
CA ALA A 325 -21.20 2.48 -4.01
C ALA A 325 -20.47 1.19 -4.42
N TRP A 326 -20.78 0.08 -3.75
CA TRP A 326 -20.17 -1.23 -4.02
C TRP A 326 -21.15 -2.18 -4.69
N ARG A 327 -20.62 -3.03 -5.57
CA ARG A 327 -21.41 -4.07 -6.26
C ARG A 327 -21.73 -5.25 -5.33
N GLU A 328 -20.78 -5.62 -4.49
CA GLU A 328 -20.88 -6.72 -3.52
C GLU A 328 -20.67 -6.15 -2.10
N PRO A 329 -21.66 -5.47 -1.51
CA PRO A 329 -21.44 -4.61 -0.36
C PRO A 329 -20.90 -5.32 0.88
N ALA A 330 -21.38 -6.53 1.19
CA ALA A 330 -20.94 -7.26 2.38
C ALA A 330 -19.47 -7.71 2.27
N GLU A 331 -19.06 -8.21 1.09
CA GLU A 331 -17.69 -8.64 0.84
C GLU A 331 -16.72 -7.46 0.83
N THR A 332 -17.06 -6.40 0.10
CA THR A 332 -16.23 -5.18 0.03
C THR A 332 -16.16 -4.48 1.38
N LEU A 333 -17.27 -4.42 2.14
CA LEU A 333 -17.27 -3.86 3.49
C LEU A 333 -16.35 -4.66 4.42
N SER A 334 -16.37 -5.99 4.35
CA SER A 334 -15.48 -6.83 5.16
C SER A 334 -14.00 -6.58 4.83
N GLN A 335 -13.66 -6.33 3.57
CA GLN A 335 -12.30 -5.95 3.15
C GLN A 335 -11.89 -4.57 3.67
N VAL A 336 -12.79 -3.59 3.62
CA VAL A 336 -12.53 -2.24 4.15
C VAL A 336 -12.42 -2.24 5.67
N LEU A 337 -13.27 -3.01 6.36
CA LEU A 337 -13.17 -3.19 7.81
C LEU A 337 -11.89 -3.93 8.20
N ALA A 338 -11.41 -4.87 7.37
CA ALA A 338 -10.10 -5.48 7.59
C ALA A 338 -8.97 -4.44 7.52
N ALA A 339 -9.01 -3.46 6.62
CA ALA A 339 -8.04 -2.35 6.58
C ALA A 339 -8.15 -1.45 7.82
N TYR A 340 -9.38 -1.15 8.25
CA TYR A 340 -9.66 -0.39 9.47
C TYR A 340 -9.15 -1.11 10.74
N GLN A 341 -9.25 -2.44 10.76
CA GLN A 341 -8.75 -3.31 11.84
C GLN A 341 -7.25 -3.55 11.77
N ALA A 342 -6.66 -3.55 10.58
CA ALA A 342 -5.26 -3.93 10.37
C ALA A 342 -4.30 -3.03 11.15
N ALA A 343 -4.68 -1.77 11.39
CA ALA A 343 -3.96 -0.86 12.27
C ALA A 343 -3.74 -1.42 13.68
N ARG A 344 -4.65 -2.27 14.18
CA ARG A 344 -4.65 -2.84 15.53
C ARG A 344 -4.00 -4.22 15.62
N SER A 345 -3.83 -4.90 14.48
CA SER A 345 -3.31 -6.27 14.42
C SER A 345 -1.80 -6.35 14.19
N VAL A 346 -1.14 -5.24 13.84
CA VAL A 346 0.32 -5.19 13.75
C VAL A 346 0.90 -5.24 15.17
N SER A 347 1.66 -6.29 15.46
CA SER A 347 2.27 -6.53 16.77
C SER A 347 3.57 -5.74 16.97
N VAL A 348 4.06 -5.10 15.90
CA VAL A 348 5.23 -4.23 15.89
C VAL A 348 4.87 -2.89 16.54
N ILE A 349 5.13 -2.81 17.86
CA ILE A 349 5.31 -1.56 18.65
C ILE A 349 4.14 -0.56 18.54
N SER A 350 3.29 -0.56 19.57
CA SER A 350 2.14 0.33 19.78
C SER A 350 1.38 0.72 18.51
N SER A 351 0.29 0.00 18.23
CA SER A 351 -0.60 0.21 17.08
C SER A 351 -1.23 1.61 16.98
N ASP A 352 -1.04 2.50 17.96
CA ASP A 352 -1.71 3.79 18.02
C ASP A 352 -1.30 4.73 16.87
N GLY A 353 -0.03 4.77 16.46
CA GLY A 353 0.41 5.60 15.33
C GLY A 353 -0.19 5.17 13.98
N LEU A 354 -0.28 3.86 13.71
CA LEU A 354 -0.96 3.37 12.51
C LEU A 354 -2.44 3.69 12.52
N ARG A 355 -3.11 3.63 13.68
CA ARG A 355 -4.52 3.98 13.80
C ARG A 355 -4.77 5.45 13.45
N VAL A 356 -3.88 6.34 13.92
CA VAL A 356 -3.95 7.77 13.64
C VAL A 356 -3.94 8.05 12.13
N VAL A 357 -3.24 7.25 11.32
CA VAL A 357 -3.14 7.45 9.86
C VAL A 357 -4.17 6.64 9.06
N LEU A 358 -4.50 5.41 9.47
CA LEU A 358 -5.33 4.50 8.70
C LEU A 358 -6.83 4.65 8.96
N GLU A 359 -7.24 5.04 10.18
CA GLU A 359 -8.66 5.20 10.50
C GLU A 359 -9.30 6.44 9.81
N PRO A 360 -8.65 7.62 9.73
CA PRO A 360 -9.27 8.80 9.13
C PRO A 360 -9.65 8.65 7.64
N PRO A 361 -8.80 8.08 6.75
CA PRO A 361 -9.16 7.89 5.34
C PRO A 361 -10.41 7.03 5.15
N VAL A 362 -10.55 5.97 5.94
CA VAL A 362 -11.75 5.11 5.92
C VAL A 362 -12.97 5.92 6.35
N ARG A 363 -12.90 6.62 7.48
CA ARG A 363 -14.00 7.46 7.97
C ARG A 363 -14.40 8.51 6.94
N ALA A 364 -13.42 9.20 6.35
CA ALA A 364 -13.64 10.22 5.33
C ALA A 364 -14.40 9.66 4.11
N ALA A 365 -14.09 8.44 3.66
CA ALA A 365 -14.79 7.79 2.56
C ALA A 365 -16.28 7.54 2.87
N PHE A 366 -16.61 7.04 4.06
CA PHE A 366 -18.00 6.82 4.49
C PHE A 366 -18.79 8.11 4.68
N ILE A 367 -18.11 9.19 5.11
CA ILE A 367 -18.78 10.49 5.22
C ILE A 367 -19.00 11.10 3.82
N ALA A 368 -18.01 11.03 2.94
CA ALA A 368 -18.09 11.57 1.59
C ALA A 368 -19.13 10.83 0.71
N GLN A 369 -19.29 9.52 0.91
CA GLN A 369 -20.09 8.66 0.02
C GLN A 369 -21.29 8.04 0.75
N LYS A 370 -22.47 8.63 0.57
CA LYS A 370 -23.73 8.14 1.15
C LYS A 370 -24.01 6.66 0.80
N GLY A 371 -23.63 6.20 -0.39
CA GLY A 371 -23.82 4.79 -0.78
C GLY A 371 -23.05 3.83 0.12
N LEU A 372 -21.82 4.18 0.50
CA LEU A 372 -21.01 3.38 1.42
C LEU A 372 -21.62 3.34 2.83
N LEU A 373 -22.11 4.49 3.31
CA LEU A 373 -22.78 4.57 4.61
C LEU A 373 -24.07 3.72 4.66
N GLU A 374 -24.86 3.73 3.58
CA GLU A 374 -26.04 2.85 3.49
C GLU A 374 -25.65 1.37 3.42
N HIS A 375 -24.55 1.02 2.76
CA HIS A 375 -24.01 -0.34 2.78
C HIS A 375 -23.60 -0.79 4.20
N LEU A 376 -22.92 0.07 4.96
CA LEU A 376 -22.55 -0.18 6.36
C LEU A 376 -23.78 -0.42 7.24
N ARG A 377 -24.78 0.46 7.15
CA ARG A 377 -26.05 0.34 7.90
C ARG A 377 -26.81 -0.92 7.52
N ALA A 378 -26.88 -1.24 6.23
CA ALA A 378 -27.57 -2.44 5.75
C ALA A 378 -26.90 -3.73 6.23
N ALA A 379 -25.56 -3.81 6.18
CA ALA A 379 -24.82 -4.97 6.64
C ALA A 379 -24.96 -5.22 8.14
N LEU A 380 -24.93 -4.15 8.95
CA LEU A 380 -25.18 -4.23 10.39
C LEU A 380 -26.61 -4.69 10.71
N ALA A 381 -27.61 -4.21 9.96
CA ALA A 381 -29.00 -4.60 10.15
C ALA A 381 -29.28 -6.05 9.72
N ALA A 382 -28.62 -6.52 8.67
CA ALA A 382 -28.77 -7.87 8.13
C ALA A 382 -27.97 -8.93 8.92
N GLY A 383 -26.93 -8.52 9.65
CA GLY A 383 -26.02 -9.44 10.33
C GLY A 383 -25.06 -10.15 9.36
N ASP A 384 -24.73 -9.51 8.25
CA ASP A 384 -23.89 -10.08 7.17
C ASP A 384 -22.38 -9.98 7.46
N LEU A 385 -22.00 -9.43 8.62
CA LEU A 385 -20.61 -9.24 9.03
C LEU A 385 -20.10 -10.39 9.92
N PRO A 386 -18.81 -10.78 9.81
CA PRO A 386 -18.18 -11.69 10.75
C PRO A 386 -18.25 -11.16 12.19
N GLU A 387 -18.41 -12.04 13.19
CA GLU A 387 -18.53 -11.66 14.62
C GLU A 387 -17.41 -10.70 15.07
N GLY A 388 -16.17 -10.92 14.63
CA GLY A 388 -15.03 -10.07 14.95
C GLY A 388 -15.00 -8.70 14.26
N GLN A 389 -15.95 -8.36 13.39
CA GLN A 389 -16.03 -7.08 12.68
C GLN A 389 -17.26 -6.24 13.07
N VAL A 390 -18.19 -6.81 13.85
CA VAL A 390 -19.45 -6.13 14.22
C VAL A 390 -19.19 -4.92 15.11
N GLU A 391 -18.35 -5.06 16.13
CA GLU A 391 -18.02 -3.97 17.07
C GLU A 391 -17.31 -2.81 16.35
N ASP A 392 -16.43 -3.12 15.41
CA ASP A 392 -15.72 -2.11 14.62
C ASP A 392 -16.61 -1.39 13.61
N ALA A 393 -17.53 -2.12 12.98
CA ALA A 393 -18.54 -1.54 12.11
C ALA A 393 -19.49 -0.61 12.89
N GLN A 394 -19.86 -0.98 14.12
CA GLN A 394 -20.64 -0.14 15.02
C GLN A 394 -19.85 1.10 15.44
N GLY A 395 -18.59 0.94 15.86
CA GLY A 395 -17.74 2.07 16.23
C GLY A 395 -17.46 3.03 15.07
N LEU A 396 -17.30 2.52 13.85
CA LEU A 396 -17.17 3.34 12.64
C LEU A 396 -18.47 4.10 12.35
N LEU A 397 -19.64 3.44 12.44
CA LEU A 397 -20.93 4.08 12.25
C LEU A 397 -21.17 5.18 13.29
N GLU A 398 -20.89 4.89 14.57
CA GLU A 398 -20.98 5.88 15.66
C GLU A 398 -20.04 7.06 15.42
N ALA A 399 -18.80 6.81 14.97
CA ALA A 399 -17.84 7.88 14.66
C ALA A 399 -18.28 8.75 13.48
N VAL A 400 -18.92 8.16 12.47
CA VAL A 400 -19.49 8.88 11.32
C VAL A 400 -20.73 9.67 11.73
N ASP A 401 -21.63 9.07 12.50
CA ASP A 401 -22.89 9.70 12.94
C ASP A 401 -22.67 10.78 14.01
N ALA A 402 -21.61 10.67 14.84
CA ALA A 402 -21.27 11.66 15.86
C ALA A 402 -20.71 12.98 15.28
N GLY A 403 -20.30 13.01 14.00
CA GLY A 403 -19.88 14.23 13.28
C GLY A 403 -18.84 15.10 13.98
N GLY A 404 -18.05 14.56 14.92
CA GLY A 404 -17.46 15.37 15.99
C GLY A 404 -15.97 15.16 16.22
N ALA A 405 -15.20 16.20 15.89
CA ALA A 405 -13.99 16.67 16.58
C ALA A 405 -13.08 15.61 17.23
N ALA A 406 -12.16 15.04 16.46
CA ALA A 406 -10.91 14.54 17.01
C ALA A 406 -9.86 15.66 16.85
N GLY A 407 -9.27 16.11 17.97
CA GLY A 407 -8.22 17.12 17.96
C GLY A 407 -7.01 16.65 17.17
N GLY A 408 -6.91 17.14 15.93
CA GLY A 408 -5.76 17.03 15.05
C GLY A 408 -5.40 18.41 14.49
N ASP A 409 -4.30 18.47 13.72
CA ASP A 409 -3.87 19.64 12.96
C ASP A 409 -4.99 20.25 12.10
N ALA A 410 -4.75 21.43 11.51
CA ALA A 410 -5.77 22.18 10.80
C ALA A 410 -6.47 21.36 9.69
N VAL A 411 -5.72 20.51 8.99
CA VAL A 411 -6.24 19.63 7.93
C VAL A 411 -7.12 18.53 8.54
N GLY A 412 -6.62 17.81 9.54
CA GLY A 412 -7.37 16.76 10.23
C GLY A 412 -8.66 17.27 10.87
N LYS A 413 -8.64 18.49 11.40
CA LYS A 413 -9.82 19.15 11.98
C LYS A 413 -10.86 19.54 10.94
N VAL A 414 -10.43 20.02 9.78
CA VAL A 414 -11.33 20.38 8.67
C VAL A 414 -11.94 19.11 8.05
N TRP A 415 -11.14 18.05 7.90
CA TRP A 415 -11.61 16.74 7.45
C TRP A 415 -12.60 16.11 8.45
N SER A 416 -12.36 16.24 9.76
CA SER A 416 -13.27 15.67 10.76
C SER A 416 -14.58 16.42 10.87
N SER A 417 -14.56 17.74 10.69
CA SER A 417 -15.69 18.61 11.02
C SER A 417 -16.50 19.05 9.80
N ALA A 418 -15.87 19.07 8.61
CA ALA A 418 -16.49 19.48 7.35
C ALA A 418 -15.98 18.66 6.15
N PRO A 419 -16.07 17.32 6.18
CA PRO A 419 -15.45 16.41 5.22
C PRO A 419 -15.88 16.61 3.76
N ALA A 420 -17.16 16.86 3.50
CA ALA A 420 -17.64 17.06 2.13
C ALA A 420 -17.19 18.42 1.56
N LEU A 421 -17.11 19.44 2.41
CA LEU A 421 -16.53 20.74 2.04
C LEU A 421 -15.02 20.60 1.81
N ALA A 422 -14.31 19.87 2.67
CA ALA A 422 -12.89 19.59 2.54
C ALA A 422 -12.58 18.87 1.22
N ALA A 423 -13.35 17.85 0.88
CA ALA A 423 -13.24 17.11 -0.37
C ALA A 423 -13.55 18.00 -1.59
N ALA A 424 -14.59 18.83 -1.52
CA ALA A 424 -14.96 19.74 -2.61
C ALA A 424 -13.89 20.82 -2.88
N LEU A 425 -13.10 21.18 -1.87
CA LEU A 425 -12.03 22.17 -1.95
C LEU A 425 -10.64 21.56 -2.21
N GLY A 426 -10.51 20.23 -2.17
CA GLY A 426 -9.22 19.54 -2.31
C GLY A 426 -8.29 19.83 -1.13
N VAL A 427 -8.81 19.87 0.10
CA VAL A 427 -7.99 20.11 1.28
C VAL A 427 -7.08 18.91 1.52
N ASP A 428 -5.77 19.08 1.37
CA ASP A 428 -4.72 18.13 1.69
C ASP A 428 -3.66 18.78 2.61
N ALA A 429 -2.52 18.11 2.82
CA ALA A 429 -1.44 18.59 3.68
C ALA A 429 -0.82 19.92 3.21
N ASP A 430 -0.89 20.24 1.92
CA ASP A 430 -0.31 21.44 1.31
C ASP A 430 -1.35 22.55 1.09
N TYR A 431 -2.60 22.33 1.51
CA TYR A 431 -3.68 23.28 1.30
C TYR A 431 -3.50 24.56 2.15
N GLU A 432 -3.05 25.64 1.50
CA GLU A 432 -2.77 26.94 2.14
C GLU A 432 -3.95 27.51 2.98
N GLY A 433 -5.18 27.10 2.67
CA GLY A 433 -6.39 27.54 3.37
C GLY A 433 -6.78 26.71 4.60
N ALA A 434 -6.02 25.67 4.97
CA ALA A 434 -6.42 24.70 5.99
C ALA A 434 -6.60 25.35 7.36
N ASP A 435 -5.68 26.23 7.76
CA ASP A 435 -5.76 26.99 9.02
C ASP A 435 -6.98 27.90 9.09
N VAL A 436 -7.37 28.49 7.96
CA VAL A 436 -8.52 29.40 7.89
C VAL A 436 -9.82 28.61 8.05
N LEU A 437 -9.94 27.47 7.37
CA LEU A 437 -11.07 26.57 7.52
C LEU A 437 -11.12 25.97 8.94
N ALA A 438 -9.99 25.59 9.51
CA ALA A 438 -9.90 25.06 10.87
C ALA A 438 -10.35 26.08 11.92
N ARG A 439 -10.00 27.36 11.74
CA ARG A 439 -10.55 28.45 12.58
C ARG A 439 -12.03 28.66 12.35
N ALA A 440 -12.50 28.59 11.10
CA ALA A 440 -13.93 28.70 10.81
C ALA A 440 -14.74 27.56 11.44
N VAL A 441 -14.17 26.35 11.56
CA VAL A 441 -14.75 25.23 12.30
C VAL A 441 -14.97 25.58 13.78
N ASP A 442 -14.02 26.29 14.40
CA ASP A 442 -14.13 26.73 15.80
C ASP A 442 -15.07 27.93 15.97
N ASP A 443 -14.87 28.96 15.16
CA ASP A 443 -15.47 30.27 15.36
C ASP A 443 -16.87 30.36 14.74
N LEU A 444 -17.15 29.58 13.69
CA LEU A 444 -18.38 29.64 12.88
C LEU A 444 -18.92 28.24 12.51
N PRO A 445 -19.13 27.34 13.49
CA PRO A 445 -19.49 25.94 13.23
C PRO A 445 -20.79 25.78 12.43
N GLU A 446 -21.80 26.65 12.65
CA GLU A 446 -23.07 26.59 11.90
C GLU A 446 -22.90 26.92 10.40
N VAL A 447 -22.00 27.86 10.08
CA VAL A 447 -21.71 28.26 8.69
C VAL A 447 -20.95 27.14 7.98
N VAL A 448 -19.97 26.54 8.66
CA VAL A 448 -19.21 25.42 8.13
C VAL A 448 -20.11 24.20 7.93
N ALA A 449 -20.99 23.88 8.87
CA ALA A 449 -21.98 22.82 8.73
C ALA A 449 -22.92 23.05 7.54
N PHE A 450 -23.38 24.30 7.34
CA PHE A 450 -24.20 24.68 6.20
C PHE A 450 -23.47 24.42 4.86
N PHE A 451 -22.23 24.87 4.71
CA PHE A 451 -21.47 24.66 3.48
C PHE A 451 -21.06 23.19 3.27
N ASN A 452 -20.78 22.45 4.34
CA ASN A 452 -20.58 21.01 4.28
C ASN A 452 -21.83 20.30 3.77
N HIS A 453 -23.01 20.70 4.25
CA HIS A 453 -24.28 20.16 3.77
C HIS A 453 -24.54 20.46 2.30
N GLU A 454 -24.32 21.70 1.84
CA GLU A 454 -24.42 22.07 0.43
C GLU A 454 -23.43 21.29 -0.46
N ALA A 455 -22.20 21.06 0.03
CA ALA A 455 -21.20 20.25 -0.65
C ALA A 455 -21.65 18.77 -0.74
N GLU A 456 -22.22 18.20 0.32
CA GLU A 456 -22.83 16.86 0.30
C GLU A 456 -23.98 16.76 -0.70
N GLU A 457 -24.89 17.73 -0.75
CA GLU A 457 -26.01 17.71 -1.70
C GLU A 457 -25.52 17.76 -3.15
N ARG A 458 -24.50 18.57 -3.41
CA ARG A 458 -23.84 18.68 -4.72
C ARG A 458 -23.11 17.39 -5.10
N ALA A 459 -22.35 16.80 -4.17
CA ALA A 459 -21.69 15.50 -4.36
C ALA A 459 -22.70 14.38 -4.64
N ARG A 460 -23.82 14.34 -3.91
CA ARG A 460 -24.94 13.39 -4.16
C ARG A 460 -25.61 13.62 -5.51
N ALA A 461 -25.65 14.85 -6.02
CA ALA A 461 -26.17 15.13 -7.36
C ALA A 461 -25.21 14.66 -8.46
N LEU A 462 -23.90 14.80 -8.26
CA LEU A 462 -22.85 14.32 -9.16
C LEU A 462 -22.73 12.79 -9.17
N ALA A 463 -22.75 12.13 -8.00
CA ALA A 463 -22.66 10.68 -7.85
C ALA A 463 -23.87 9.94 -8.45
N ARG A 464 -25.07 10.54 -8.41
CA ARG A 464 -26.26 10.04 -9.12
C ARG A 464 -26.12 10.10 -10.65
N SER A 465 -25.04 10.70 -11.17
CA SER A 465 -24.75 10.82 -12.60
C SER A 465 -23.51 10.06 -13.07
N ALA A 466 -22.77 9.39 -12.18
CA ALA A 466 -21.54 8.67 -12.54
C ALA A 466 -21.85 7.32 -13.22
N ASP A 467 -21.29 7.12 -14.41
CA ASP A 467 -21.37 5.90 -15.21
C ASP A 467 -19.93 5.41 -15.44
N PRO A 468 -19.52 4.25 -14.88
CA PRO A 468 -18.14 3.78 -14.96
C PRO A 468 -17.58 3.64 -16.38
N VAL A 469 -18.46 3.36 -17.37
CA VAL A 469 -18.06 3.29 -18.78
C VAL A 469 -17.77 4.69 -19.31
N VAL A 470 -18.59 5.68 -18.93
CA VAL A 470 -18.37 7.08 -19.29
C VAL A 470 -17.08 7.61 -18.66
N ASP A 471 -16.82 7.30 -17.39
CA ASP A 471 -15.62 7.77 -16.68
C ASP A 471 -14.34 7.21 -17.32
N SER A 472 -14.34 5.92 -17.70
CA SER A 472 -13.22 5.30 -18.43
C SER A 472 -13.01 5.91 -19.83
N LEU A 473 -14.08 6.20 -20.56
CA LEU A 473 -14.00 6.85 -21.88
C LEU A 473 -13.52 8.29 -21.78
N LEU A 474 -13.94 9.00 -20.73
CA LEU A 474 -13.49 10.35 -20.45
C LEU A 474 -11.99 10.39 -20.15
N GLY A 475 -11.49 9.43 -19.35
CA GLY A 475 -10.05 9.23 -19.13
C GLY A 475 -9.30 9.03 -20.45
N THR A 476 -9.78 8.12 -21.31
CA THR A 476 -9.19 7.86 -22.63
C THR A 476 -9.12 9.13 -23.50
N VAL A 477 -10.18 9.92 -23.52
CA VAL A 477 -10.23 11.20 -24.27
C VAL A 477 -9.26 12.22 -23.67
N ALA A 478 -9.22 12.36 -22.34
CA ALA A 478 -8.34 13.30 -21.66
C ALA A 478 -6.86 12.95 -21.89
N ASP A 479 -6.48 11.67 -21.78
CA ASP A 479 -5.13 11.20 -22.04
C ASP A 479 -4.71 11.44 -23.49
N SER A 480 -5.63 11.19 -24.43
CA SER A 480 -5.38 11.44 -25.85
C SER A 480 -5.25 12.93 -26.21
N LEU A 481 -5.76 13.81 -25.34
CA LEU A 481 -5.63 15.27 -25.49
C LEU A 481 -4.46 15.85 -24.69
N ALA A 482 -3.67 15.04 -23.97
CA ALA A 482 -2.58 15.53 -23.13
C ALA A 482 -1.52 16.34 -23.91
N ASN A 483 -1.37 16.07 -25.22
CA ASN A 483 -0.44 16.80 -26.10
C ASN A 483 -1.08 18.03 -26.77
N CYS A 484 -2.35 18.33 -26.51
CA CYS A 484 -3.00 19.52 -27.03
C CYS A 484 -2.65 20.73 -26.15
N GLU A 485 -1.91 21.69 -26.71
CA GLU A 485 -1.48 22.91 -26.00
C GLU A 485 -2.64 23.71 -25.39
N ASP A 486 -3.81 23.69 -26.03
CA ASP A 486 -5.00 24.40 -25.56
C ASP A 486 -5.78 23.64 -24.48
N PHE A 487 -5.47 22.37 -24.20
CA PHE A 487 -6.20 21.52 -23.25
C PHE A 487 -5.77 21.76 -21.79
N ILE A 488 -5.85 23.02 -21.35
CA ILE A 488 -5.45 23.47 -20.01
C ILE A 488 -6.49 24.43 -19.41
N GLY A 489 -6.44 24.61 -18.09
CA GLY A 489 -7.29 25.57 -17.36
C GLY A 489 -8.78 25.47 -17.69
N THR A 490 -9.43 26.62 -17.89
CA THR A 490 -10.87 26.70 -18.18
C THR A 490 -11.30 26.02 -19.48
N VAL A 491 -10.41 25.92 -20.48
CA VAL A 491 -10.70 25.14 -21.71
C VAL A 491 -10.88 23.68 -21.36
N ARG A 492 -9.97 23.11 -20.56
CA ARG A 492 -10.03 21.72 -20.10
C ARG A 492 -11.32 21.46 -19.32
N GLU A 493 -11.64 22.32 -18.35
CA GLU A 493 -12.84 22.18 -17.51
C GLU A 493 -14.14 22.18 -18.33
N GLU A 494 -14.31 23.20 -19.21
CA GLU A 494 -15.51 23.33 -20.03
C GLU A 494 -15.61 22.22 -21.07
N LEU A 495 -14.49 21.79 -21.67
CA LEU A 495 -14.46 20.70 -22.63
C LEU A 495 -14.81 19.36 -21.97
N ILE A 496 -14.25 19.07 -20.79
CA ILE A 496 -14.56 17.85 -20.03
C ILE A 496 -16.05 17.78 -19.70
N GLU A 497 -16.68 18.90 -19.32
CA GLU A 497 -18.13 18.97 -19.09
C GLU A 497 -18.93 18.62 -20.36
N VAL A 498 -18.56 19.20 -21.51
CA VAL A 498 -19.21 18.93 -22.81
C VAL A 498 -19.04 17.46 -23.21
N VAL A 499 -17.82 16.95 -23.18
CA VAL A 499 -17.49 15.57 -23.56
C VAL A 499 -18.23 14.58 -22.65
N THR A 500 -18.23 14.81 -21.34
CA THR A 500 -18.97 13.96 -20.39
C THR A 500 -20.45 13.88 -20.74
N ALA A 501 -21.07 15.02 -21.07
CA ALA A 501 -22.49 15.05 -21.45
C ALA A 501 -22.76 14.27 -22.75
N VAL A 502 -21.86 14.36 -23.74
CA VAL A 502 -21.95 13.63 -25.01
C VAL A 502 -21.68 12.12 -24.83
N LEU A 503 -20.75 11.74 -23.96
CA LEU A 503 -20.47 10.33 -23.66
C LEU A 503 -21.64 9.67 -22.93
N ARG A 504 -22.26 10.37 -21.97
CA ARG A 504 -23.50 9.90 -21.30
C ARG A 504 -24.65 9.73 -22.28
N PHE A 505 -24.78 10.67 -23.22
CA PHE A 505 -25.75 10.53 -24.31
C PHE A 505 -25.50 9.26 -25.12
N ALA A 506 -24.25 9.01 -25.55
CA ALA A 506 -23.91 7.82 -26.32
C ALA A 506 -24.15 6.53 -25.51
N ALA A 507 -23.79 6.50 -24.22
CA ALA A 507 -24.04 5.38 -23.31
C ALA A 507 -25.54 5.08 -23.14
N ASP A 508 -26.37 6.11 -22.95
CA ASP A 508 -27.82 5.96 -22.89
C ASP A 508 -28.38 5.39 -24.20
N ARG A 509 -27.91 5.88 -25.36
CA ARG A 509 -28.38 5.40 -26.67
C ARG A 509 -27.95 3.98 -26.98
N VAL A 510 -26.81 3.51 -26.48
CA VAL A 510 -26.42 2.09 -26.59
C VAL A 510 -27.40 1.20 -25.82
N ASN A 511 -27.91 1.61 -24.67
CA ASN A 511 -28.83 0.81 -23.85
C ASN A 511 -30.32 1.02 -24.19
N ALA A 512 -30.65 2.00 -25.02
CA ALA A 512 -32.03 2.31 -25.38
C ALA A 512 -32.68 1.16 -26.18
N GLY A 513 -33.81 0.65 -25.67
CA GLY A 513 -34.63 -0.38 -26.30
C GLY A 513 -35.77 0.19 -27.15
N ARG A 514 -36.22 -0.58 -28.15
CA ARG A 514 -37.25 -0.17 -29.13
C ARG A 514 -38.62 0.12 -28.50
N GLU A 515 -38.92 -0.50 -27.37
CA GLU A 515 -40.19 -0.31 -26.64
C GLU A 515 -40.15 0.85 -25.64
N SER A 516 -38.95 1.27 -25.21
CA SER A 516 -38.75 2.21 -24.10
C SER A 516 -38.97 3.67 -24.49
N TRP A 517 -38.85 4.02 -25.77
CA TRP A 517 -38.97 5.41 -26.25
C TRP A 517 -39.55 5.43 -27.67
N ARG A 518 -40.46 6.39 -27.91
CA ARG A 518 -41.29 6.54 -29.12
C ARG A 518 -40.46 6.93 -30.38
N LYS A 519 -41.07 7.68 -31.33
CA LYS A 519 -40.48 8.13 -32.60
C LYS A 519 -39.14 8.89 -32.49
N ASP A 520 -38.77 9.43 -31.33
CA ASP A 520 -37.60 10.31 -31.18
C ASP A 520 -36.24 9.59 -31.30
N ILE A 521 -36.15 8.31 -30.96
CA ILE A 521 -34.92 7.51 -31.08
C ILE A 521 -35.04 6.37 -32.10
N ALA A 522 -36.05 6.42 -32.98
CA ALA A 522 -36.33 5.37 -33.95
C ALA A 522 -35.12 5.09 -34.87
N TYR A 523 -34.27 6.09 -35.08
CA TYR A 523 -33.04 6.02 -35.86
C TYR A 523 -32.00 5.02 -35.32
N LEU A 524 -32.14 4.59 -34.06
CA LEU A 524 -31.28 3.58 -33.46
C LEU A 524 -31.57 2.15 -33.96
N PHE A 525 -32.69 1.94 -34.65
CA PHE A 525 -33.16 0.65 -35.12
C PHE A 525 -33.38 0.64 -36.64
N PRO A 526 -33.42 -0.55 -37.27
CA PRO A 526 -33.73 -0.65 -38.69
C PRO A 526 -35.09 0.00 -39.02
N PRO A 527 -35.17 0.76 -40.13
CA PRO A 527 -36.42 1.36 -40.58
C PRO A 527 -37.45 0.27 -40.91
N GLU A 528 -38.73 0.64 -40.96
CA GLU A 528 -39.76 -0.29 -41.41
C GLU A 528 -39.54 -0.68 -42.89
N LYS A 529 -40.03 -1.85 -43.27
CA LYS A 529 -39.78 -2.39 -44.61
C LYS A 529 -40.33 -1.44 -45.69
N GLY A 530 -39.43 -0.81 -46.44
CA GLY A 530 -39.76 0.12 -47.52
C GLY A 530 -39.51 1.60 -47.19
N ASP A 531 -39.19 1.92 -45.93
CA ASP A 531 -38.82 3.27 -45.51
C ASP A 531 -37.35 3.59 -45.85
N PRO A 532 -37.03 4.85 -46.20
CA PRO A 532 -35.65 5.26 -46.45
C PRO A 532 -34.82 5.25 -45.15
N PRO A 533 -33.48 5.12 -45.23
CA PRO A 533 -32.59 5.28 -44.08
C PRO A 533 -32.75 6.63 -43.40
N PHE A 534 -32.56 6.67 -42.08
CA PHE A 534 -32.64 7.89 -41.31
C PHE A 534 -31.55 8.91 -41.71
N GLY A 535 -31.87 10.19 -41.59
CA GLY A 535 -30.94 11.29 -41.81
C GLY A 535 -30.20 11.70 -40.53
N GLU A 536 -29.09 12.42 -40.66
CA GLU A 536 -28.28 12.92 -39.54
C GLU A 536 -29.07 13.86 -38.59
N GLY A 537 -30.07 14.58 -39.13
CA GLY A 537 -30.93 15.48 -38.37
C GLY A 537 -31.75 14.80 -37.26
N PHE A 538 -31.88 13.47 -37.26
CA PHE A 538 -32.45 12.74 -36.13
C PHE A 538 -31.50 12.74 -34.93
N LEU A 539 -30.23 12.34 -35.15
CA LEU A 539 -29.19 12.35 -34.14
C LEU A 539 -28.90 13.76 -33.64
N GLN A 540 -28.86 14.75 -34.54
CA GLN A 540 -28.63 16.16 -34.19
C GLN A 540 -29.70 16.70 -33.25
N LYS A 541 -30.98 16.48 -33.57
CA LYS A 541 -32.09 16.92 -32.70
C LYS A 541 -32.08 16.20 -31.36
N ASP A 542 -31.66 14.95 -31.34
CA ASP A 542 -31.63 14.15 -30.12
C ASP A 542 -30.52 14.61 -29.17
N VAL A 543 -29.28 14.74 -29.66
CA VAL A 543 -28.18 15.26 -28.84
C VAL A 543 -28.45 16.70 -28.38
N TYR A 544 -29.07 17.54 -29.22
CA TYR A 544 -29.48 18.89 -28.81
C TYR A 544 -30.54 18.86 -27.69
N LYS A 545 -31.55 18.00 -27.78
CA LYS A 545 -32.55 17.83 -26.70
C LYS A 545 -31.90 17.31 -25.43
N TRP A 546 -30.96 16.38 -25.53
CA TRP A 546 -30.22 15.83 -24.40
C TRP A 546 -29.43 16.92 -23.66
N LEU A 547 -28.60 17.68 -24.37
CA LEU A 547 -27.84 18.80 -23.80
C LEU A 547 -28.77 19.92 -23.29
N GLY A 548 -29.88 20.17 -23.99
CA GLY A 548 -30.93 21.11 -23.59
C GLY A 548 -31.70 20.69 -22.34
N ASN A 549 -31.63 19.43 -21.93
CA ASN A 549 -32.21 18.91 -20.68
C ASN A 549 -31.17 18.77 -19.55
N SER A 550 -29.95 19.27 -19.76
CA SER A 550 -28.89 19.31 -18.75
C SER A 550 -28.63 20.75 -18.27
N PRO A 551 -27.77 20.97 -17.26
CA PRO A 551 -27.32 22.31 -16.86
C PRO A 551 -26.70 23.14 -18.00
N MET A 552 -26.37 22.51 -19.13
CA MET A 552 -25.79 23.15 -20.31
C MET A 552 -26.80 23.91 -21.17
N ARG A 553 -28.11 23.75 -20.92
CA ARG A 553 -29.20 24.38 -21.69
C ARG A 553 -28.98 25.88 -22.02
N PRO A 554 -28.53 26.76 -21.10
CA PRO A 554 -28.35 28.17 -21.42
C PRO A 554 -27.28 28.42 -22.50
N TYR A 555 -26.35 27.48 -22.64
CA TYR A 555 -25.14 27.58 -23.46
C TYR A 555 -25.22 26.80 -24.78
N THR A 556 -26.20 25.90 -24.92
CA THR A 556 -26.38 25.09 -26.14
C THR A 556 -27.19 25.83 -27.20
N ARG A 557 -26.74 25.82 -28.46
CA ARG A 557 -27.49 26.30 -29.63
C ARG A 557 -27.53 25.24 -30.72
N LEU A 558 -28.63 25.23 -31.47
CA LEU A 558 -28.85 24.37 -32.63
C LEU A 558 -28.75 25.22 -33.90
N GLU A 559 -28.02 24.76 -34.90
CA GLU A 559 -27.90 25.43 -36.21
C GLU A 559 -27.43 26.89 -36.14
N GLU A 560 -26.41 27.17 -35.31
CA GLU A 560 -25.84 28.52 -35.18
C GLU A 560 -25.11 28.93 -36.47
N ARG A 561 -25.49 30.07 -37.05
CA ARG A 561 -24.88 30.63 -38.26
C ARG A 561 -23.65 31.48 -37.94
N ASP A 562 -22.84 31.76 -38.95
CA ASP A 562 -21.64 32.60 -38.88
C ASP A 562 -20.55 32.03 -37.95
N VAL A 563 -20.49 30.70 -37.83
CA VAL A 563 -19.44 29.97 -37.10
C VAL A 563 -18.46 29.40 -38.12
N ALA A 564 -17.20 29.85 -38.09
CA ALA A 564 -16.14 29.45 -39.04
C ALA A 564 -16.54 29.58 -40.54
N ALA A 565 -17.30 30.64 -40.88
CA ALA A 565 -17.89 30.87 -42.21
C ALA A 565 -18.96 29.83 -42.65
N GLY A 566 -19.50 29.05 -41.71
CA GLY A 566 -20.53 28.04 -41.93
C GLY A 566 -21.67 28.07 -40.90
N ARG A 567 -22.37 26.94 -40.79
CA ARG A 567 -23.46 26.70 -39.82
C ARG A 567 -23.08 25.50 -38.97
N ALA A 568 -22.85 25.71 -37.68
CA ALA A 568 -22.55 24.65 -36.73
C ALA A 568 -23.82 23.86 -36.41
N ASP A 569 -23.75 22.52 -36.42
CA ASP A 569 -24.91 21.66 -36.15
C ASP A 569 -25.41 21.83 -34.71
N VAL A 570 -24.52 21.70 -33.73
CA VAL A 570 -24.75 22.03 -32.32
C VAL A 570 -23.52 22.73 -31.77
N SER A 571 -23.71 23.82 -31.03
CA SER A 571 -22.63 24.52 -30.32
C SER A 571 -22.94 24.61 -28.83
N VAL A 572 -21.88 24.60 -28.02
CA VAL A 572 -21.93 24.91 -26.59
C VAL A 572 -20.95 26.03 -26.33
N THR A 573 -21.45 27.19 -25.90
CA THR A 573 -20.62 28.38 -25.70
C THR A 573 -20.75 28.92 -24.29
N ARG A 574 -19.64 28.88 -23.54
CA ARG A 574 -19.44 29.54 -22.24
C ARG A 574 -18.33 30.58 -22.37
N SER A 575 -17.19 30.38 -21.72
CA SER A 575 -15.98 31.18 -21.95
C SER A 575 -15.36 30.82 -23.29
N HIS A 576 -15.41 29.54 -23.66
CA HIS A 576 -15.00 29.02 -24.95
C HIS A 576 -16.20 28.43 -25.70
N ARG A 577 -16.06 28.32 -27.03
CA ARG A 577 -17.05 27.69 -27.91
C ARG A 577 -16.55 26.33 -28.35
N PHE A 578 -17.34 25.29 -28.09
CA PHE A 578 -17.15 23.95 -28.63
C PHE A 578 -18.26 23.63 -29.63
N VAL A 579 -17.88 23.05 -30.77
CA VAL A 579 -18.80 22.66 -31.83
C VAL A 579 -18.87 21.13 -31.89
N ILE A 580 -20.10 20.63 -31.97
CA ILE A 580 -20.42 19.22 -32.20
C ILE A 580 -21.00 19.15 -33.61
N GLU A 581 -20.19 18.72 -34.56
CA GLU A 581 -20.61 18.44 -35.93
C GLU A 581 -21.28 17.06 -35.97
N VAL A 582 -22.43 16.94 -36.64
CA VAL A 582 -23.21 15.70 -36.67
C VAL A 582 -23.26 15.14 -38.08
N LYS A 583 -22.84 13.89 -38.25
CA LYS A 583 -22.80 13.20 -39.55
C LYS A 583 -23.57 11.90 -39.53
N ARG A 584 -23.87 11.36 -40.71
CA ARG A 584 -24.32 9.97 -40.89
C ARG A 584 -23.39 9.21 -41.82
N GLU A 585 -23.17 7.94 -41.53
CA GLU A 585 -22.40 7.02 -42.37
C GLU A 585 -23.26 5.80 -42.77
N LEU A 586 -23.15 5.38 -44.03
CA LEU A 586 -23.99 4.32 -44.62
C LEU A 586 -23.17 3.11 -45.12
N SER A 587 -21.87 3.28 -45.33
CA SER A 587 -21.00 2.31 -46.01
C SER A 587 -19.86 1.83 -45.12
N ASP A 588 -19.07 2.75 -44.53
CA ASP A 588 -17.89 2.38 -43.74
C ASP A 588 -17.69 3.33 -42.54
N ALA A 589 -18.07 2.85 -41.35
CA ALA A 589 -17.94 3.58 -40.09
C ALA A 589 -16.63 3.25 -39.33
N SER A 590 -15.60 2.75 -40.01
CA SER A 590 -14.28 2.54 -39.43
C SER A 590 -13.59 3.87 -39.12
N ARG A 591 -12.70 3.86 -38.12
CA ARG A 591 -11.93 5.05 -37.71
C ARG A 591 -11.21 5.72 -38.87
N ALA A 592 -10.56 4.94 -39.75
CA ALA A 592 -9.82 5.48 -40.89
C ALA A 592 -10.74 6.16 -41.93
N ALA A 593 -11.90 5.56 -42.21
CA ALA A 593 -12.86 6.13 -43.16
C ALA A 593 -13.48 7.42 -42.61
N LEU A 594 -13.89 7.43 -41.34
CA LEU A 594 -14.47 8.61 -40.69
C LEU A 594 -13.46 9.77 -40.56
N HIS A 595 -12.20 9.46 -40.23
CA HIS A 595 -11.13 10.44 -40.22
C HIS A 595 -10.98 11.13 -41.58
N ALA A 596 -10.90 10.36 -42.66
CA ALA A 596 -10.75 10.88 -44.02
C ALA A 596 -11.99 11.66 -44.49
N ALA A 597 -13.20 11.20 -44.15
CA ALA A 597 -14.44 11.80 -44.61
C ALA A 597 -14.80 13.09 -43.85
N TYR A 598 -14.56 13.14 -42.54
CA TYR A 598 -15.12 14.18 -41.67
C TYR A 598 -14.08 14.94 -40.83
N GLY A 599 -12.87 14.42 -40.66
CA GLY A 599 -11.85 15.03 -39.79
C GLY A 599 -11.51 16.47 -40.17
N GLY A 600 -11.31 16.75 -41.46
CA GLY A 600 -11.02 18.10 -41.96
C GLY A 600 -12.16 19.09 -41.73
N GLN A 601 -13.42 18.65 -41.89
CA GLN A 601 -14.60 19.51 -41.65
C GLN A 601 -14.77 19.82 -40.16
N ALA A 602 -14.60 18.82 -39.29
CA ALA A 602 -14.67 19.01 -37.84
C ALA A 602 -13.59 19.96 -37.34
N ALA A 603 -12.33 19.74 -37.77
CA ALA A 603 -11.19 20.57 -37.40
C ALA A 603 -11.38 22.04 -37.79
N ALA A 604 -12.04 22.34 -38.93
CA ALA A 604 -12.28 23.71 -39.36
C ALA A 604 -13.09 24.55 -38.36
N TYR A 605 -13.98 23.93 -37.57
CA TYR A 605 -14.78 24.65 -36.56
C TYR A 605 -13.98 25.10 -35.35
N SER A 606 -12.81 24.50 -35.11
CA SER A 606 -11.90 24.95 -34.05
C SER A 606 -11.06 26.17 -34.46
N ALA A 607 -11.19 26.70 -35.68
CA ALA A 607 -10.35 27.79 -36.18
C ALA A 607 -10.45 29.10 -35.36
N GLY A 608 -11.61 29.35 -34.73
CA GLY A 608 -11.87 30.55 -33.92
C GLY A 608 -11.89 30.31 -32.41
N GLY A 609 -11.42 29.16 -31.94
CA GLY A 609 -11.44 28.76 -30.53
C GLY A 609 -10.29 27.79 -30.21
N PRO A 610 -10.38 27.05 -29.09
CA PRO A 610 -9.41 26.00 -28.77
C PRO A 610 -9.28 25.00 -29.93
N ARG A 611 -8.08 24.47 -30.18
CA ARG A 611 -7.75 23.51 -31.25
C ARG A 611 -8.36 22.10 -31.03
N VAL A 612 -9.55 22.03 -30.44
CA VAL A 612 -10.31 20.81 -30.18
C VAL A 612 -11.75 20.96 -30.69
N SER A 613 -12.28 19.92 -31.34
CA SER A 613 -13.66 19.88 -31.85
C SER A 613 -14.27 18.48 -31.67
N LEU A 614 -15.60 18.38 -31.75
CA LEU A 614 -16.32 17.11 -31.61
C LEU A 614 -17.01 16.75 -32.93
N VAL A 615 -16.94 15.48 -33.30
CA VAL A 615 -17.77 14.88 -34.36
C VAL A 615 -18.60 13.76 -33.77
N LEU A 616 -19.91 13.81 -34.02
CA LEU A 616 -20.86 12.78 -33.61
C LEU A 616 -21.40 12.09 -34.87
N VAL A 617 -21.14 10.79 -35.03
CA VAL A 617 -21.50 10.05 -36.24
C VAL A 617 -22.64 9.09 -35.97
N LEU A 618 -23.73 9.20 -36.73
CA LEU A 618 -24.78 8.19 -36.82
C LEU A 618 -24.33 7.09 -37.77
N ASP A 619 -23.96 5.94 -37.21
CA ASP A 619 -23.56 4.78 -38.00
C ASP A 619 -24.78 3.94 -38.39
N LEU A 620 -25.12 3.92 -39.69
CA LEU A 620 -26.20 3.16 -40.28
C LEU A 620 -25.70 2.04 -41.21
N THR A 621 -24.43 1.62 -41.05
CA THR A 621 -23.87 0.48 -41.78
C THR A 621 -24.60 -0.82 -41.45
N ASP A 622 -24.24 -1.91 -42.13
CA ASP A 622 -24.81 -3.22 -41.83
C ASP A 622 -24.25 -3.76 -40.51
N HIS A 623 -25.15 -4.00 -39.55
CA HIS A 623 -24.84 -4.54 -38.21
C HIS A 623 -25.32 -5.97 -38.03
N SER A 624 -25.54 -6.70 -39.13
CA SER A 624 -26.02 -8.10 -39.11
C SER A 624 -25.14 -9.02 -38.25
N ASP A 625 -23.83 -8.78 -38.20
CA ASP A 625 -22.86 -9.54 -37.40
C ASP A 625 -22.62 -8.98 -35.98
N GLY A 626 -23.38 -7.96 -35.58
CA GLY A 626 -23.30 -7.32 -34.28
C GLY A 626 -22.79 -5.89 -34.34
N VAL A 627 -22.91 -5.18 -33.22
CA VAL A 627 -22.50 -3.77 -33.08
C VAL A 627 -21.22 -3.68 -32.25
N PRO A 628 -20.26 -2.81 -32.61
CA PRO A 628 -19.10 -2.55 -31.76
C PRO A 628 -19.49 -2.01 -30.38
N SER A 629 -18.65 -2.26 -29.38
CA SER A 629 -18.82 -1.70 -28.03
C SER A 629 -18.74 -0.17 -28.04
N LEU A 630 -19.26 0.46 -26.97
CA LEU A 630 -19.12 1.91 -26.79
C LEU A 630 -17.65 2.34 -26.72
N THR A 631 -16.79 1.52 -26.11
CA THR A 631 -15.34 1.74 -26.06
C THR A 631 -14.71 1.84 -27.44
N ASN A 632 -15.16 1.00 -28.39
CA ASN A 632 -14.70 1.04 -29.78
C ASN A 632 -15.44 2.09 -30.63
N SER A 633 -16.19 2.98 -30.00
CA SER A 633 -17.00 4.02 -30.65
C SER A 633 -16.56 5.43 -30.26
N VAL A 634 -15.50 5.57 -29.45
CA VAL A 634 -14.98 6.86 -29.01
C VAL A 634 -13.47 6.89 -29.18
N TRP A 635 -12.94 7.94 -29.80
CA TRP A 635 -11.50 8.16 -29.91
C TRP A 635 -11.19 9.63 -30.24
N VAL A 636 -9.91 10.00 -30.14
CA VAL A 636 -9.41 11.32 -30.57
C VAL A 636 -8.44 11.11 -31.73
N ASP A 637 -8.60 11.92 -32.78
CA ASP A 637 -7.69 11.96 -33.92
C ASP A 637 -7.00 13.32 -34.01
N GLU A 638 -5.73 13.32 -34.40
CA GLU A 638 -5.00 14.52 -34.82
C GLU A 638 -5.24 14.79 -36.30
N VAL A 639 -5.65 16.00 -36.64
CA VAL A 639 -5.95 16.46 -38.00
C VAL A 639 -5.11 17.70 -38.30
N LEU A 640 -4.33 17.64 -39.37
CA LEU A 640 -3.61 18.81 -39.87
C LEU A 640 -4.56 19.68 -40.71
N ALA A 641 -4.92 20.85 -40.20
CA ALA A 641 -5.79 21.79 -40.91
C ALA A 641 -5.27 23.23 -40.77
N GLY A 642 -5.12 23.92 -41.91
CA GLY A 642 -4.57 25.28 -41.94
C GLY A 642 -3.10 25.39 -41.55
N GLY A 643 -2.34 24.28 -41.55
CA GLY A 643 -0.94 24.23 -41.13
C GLY A 643 -0.73 24.00 -39.63
N GLU A 644 -1.81 23.80 -38.87
CA GLU A 644 -1.77 23.52 -37.44
C GLU A 644 -2.36 22.13 -37.13
N THR A 645 -1.80 21.44 -36.15
CA THR A 645 -2.37 20.21 -35.61
C THR A 645 -3.57 20.55 -34.73
N ARG A 646 -4.72 19.94 -35.04
CA ARG A 646 -5.99 20.10 -34.32
C ARG A 646 -6.49 18.74 -33.90
N HIS A 647 -7.24 18.69 -32.80
CA HIS A 647 -7.75 17.44 -32.25
C HIS A 647 -9.25 17.33 -32.51
N VAL A 648 -9.69 16.16 -32.99
CA VAL A 648 -11.10 15.86 -33.26
C VAL A 648 -11.50 14.67 -32.39
N ILE A 649 -12.41 14.91 -31.46
CA ILE A 649 -13.01 13.86 -30.64
C ILE A 649 -14.17 13.27 -31.44
N THR A 650 -14.04 12.01 -31.83
CA THR A 650 -15.07 11.28 -32.57
C THR A 650 -15.87 10.40 -31.63
N VAL A 651 -17.20 10.53 -31.66
CA VAL A 651 -18.14 9.68 -30.95
C VAL A 651 -19.12 9.08 -31.96
N VAL A 652 -19.20 7.75 -32.02
CA VAL A 652 -20.06 7.02 -32.95
C VAL A 652 -21.28 6.48 -32.22
N VAL A 653 -22.46 6.89 -32.66
CA VAL A 653 -23.75 6.37 -32.19
C VAL A 653 -24.25 5.33 -33.17
N ARG A 654 -24.30 4.08 -32.72
CA ARG A 654 -24.70 2.94 -33.55
C ARG A 654 -26.22 2.96 -33.78
N GLY A 655 -26.62 3.30 -35.00
CA GLY A 655 -27.98 3.17 -35.50
C GLY A 655 -28.21 1.85 -36.21
N ASN A 656 -29.39 1.68 -36.81
CA ASN A 656 -29.74 0.47 -37.58
C ASN A 656 -29.49 -0.86 -36.83
N ARG A 657 -29.58 -0.86 -35.49
CA ARG A 657 -29.16 -2.01 -34.68
C ARG A 657 -30.21 -3.13 -34.73
N PRO A 658 -29.86 -4.33 -35.23
CA PRO A 658 -30.80 -5.45 -35.21
C PRO A 658 -31.12 -5.84 -33.76
N THR A 659 -32.26 -6.50 -33.55
CA THR A 659 -32.54 -7.10 -32.24
C THR A 659 -31.57 -8.25 -31.96
N PRO A 660 -31.26 -8.59 -30.69
CA PRO A 660 -30.33 -9.68 -30.37
C PRO A 660 -30.68 -11.04 -31.02
N ARG A 661 -31.96 -11.27 -31.37
CA ARG A 661 -32.41 -12.48 -32.06
C ARG A 661 -32.05 -12.52 -33.55
N GLN A 662 -31.70 -11.37 -34.12
CA GLN A 662 -31.41 -11.19 -35.54
C GLN A 662 -29.91 -11.08 -35.82
N THR A 663 -29.08 -10.96 -34.78
CA THR A 663 -27.62 -10.90 -34.88
C THR A 663 -27.05 -12.28 -35.21
N MET A 664 -26.19 -12.36 -36.22
CA MET A 664 -25.47 -13.57 -36.63
C MET A 664 -24.03 -13.54 -36.12
N THR A 665 -23.40 -14.72 -36.03
CA THR A 665 -21.97 -14.80 -35.72
C THR A 665 -21.17 -14.40 -36.97
N GLY A 666 -20.40 -13.31 -36.88
CA GLY A 666 -19.57 -12.85 -37.99
C GLY A 666 -18.52 -13.88 -38.43
N ALA A 667 -18.20 -13.85 -39.72
CA ALA A 667 -17.12 -14.67 -40.27
C ALA A 667 -15.75 -14.12 -39.82
N VAL A 668 -14.90 -15.00 -39.27
CA VAL A 668 -13.49 -14.65 -38.99
C VAL A 668 -12.77 -14.50 -40.34
N LEU A 669 -12.32 -13.28 -40.66
CA LEU A 669 -11.42 -13.02 -41.78
C LEU A 669 -9.95 -13.23 -41.37
#